data_AF-A0A849IEK6-F1
#
_entry.id   AF-A0A849IEK6-F1
#
_cell.length_a   1.000
_cell.length_b   1.000
_cell.length_c   1.000
_cell.angle_alpha   90.00
_cell.angle_beta   90.00
_cell.angle_gamma   90.00
#
_symmetry.space_group_name_H-M   'P 1'
#
loop_
_entity.id
_entity.type
_entity.pdbx_description
1 polymer ?
#
loop_
_entity_poly.entity_id
_entity_poly.type
_entity_poly.pdbx_seq_one_letter_code
_entity_poly.pdbx_strand_id
1 'polypeptide(L)'
;MKSILLIALLLFLPAVQAATCGQQVDGLSAQNPGKAVVGNAQKELVSIDLDPGGVDGILGSRTRAALVQFCERAKYAIRDDLLETLKNHSEIFQFYPDWQEIFASADFAKWMSAQSDRIHVSEVTRSGDSSGVIAVLDRYRKSIASSGKAPVQAPETELVPMPEDALYSYMLDKEDFSELKSTDEVFARIDKLKGESFSSEKAFDAAIDEALKGVASPERYVRLIRNKVAQQSSKSLTGKSFDKLKAEAVPDYVLQAIQGLKDLPYPGVTINFAVHNTLNALIARAKGFEPEIVQLAVLSPSGAQLTEDSLGKFAAAHNGDPLASEVVAELQNLKNVSYRNSKSLDQAVGRVLSEVTGKISDAYPEILDSSDMANAYTFDEKTIREIDLEKKNFTVPQIYLEILAGLQNVDFPASGLFESAANSRMANFVERNEASVRSVIEARQSASVDQALLEALKQNSVADPVLAMIAALQGRQFENPDALRNAIGDQLEALKDRYSQYQPLVLAQARKKHSFSQVKIADLDGDSCNCVRQNLAGQVFGFYPFWIAGGAQKVNFSVLKRIEYYALGFDDSGNITNSSVWTTQNPGLFEKAHRYSTRVDLVIERRDWKSWSSLGVDARRAALRKLSEGIVRLLDIRLEGMKARLKPVASFGLGSHPRMGDGVTLYFDRYPADAESMGLFREFFADLAKRIAVNGKKRFLNVMFASNETGSGIYAYSNLSELMDSLDRQGMKGFFLALLHEPTTRDKKILREKIENGTHGRERKKLLRNIVTVLSFDGHDKAQLVDDAIYAGDNFGGIGFWPMPYREGKSGDEMVNGVLEKNFLVPGSIASKDDICRYICPNRWFFRIVWDLLLIALIGSGILYVRFCAFRSLVEAHFIRFIAFLVVPFFLFMLALLFCDPFWESTSKGNGPLILMILGVIVYAVWRYRENRKEADLP
;
A
#
# COMPACT_ATOMS: atom_id res chain seq x y z
N MET A 1 -36.12 -49.38 1.28
CA MET A 1 -36.74 -48.90 0.03
C MET A 1 -36.35 -47.45 -0.34
N LYS A 2 -35.08 -47.05 -0.13
CA LYS A 2 -34.54 -45.72 -0.52
C LYS A 2 -33.19 -45.78 -1.26
N SER A 3 -32.70 -46.97 -1.58
CA SER A 3 -31.40 -47.16 -2.25
C SER A 3 -31.52 -47.53 -3.74
N ILE A 4 -32.74 -47.68 -4.27
CA ILE A 4 -32.97 -48.01 -5.70
C ILE A 4 -33.33 -46.75 -6.51
N LEU A 5 -33.78 -45.68 -5.86
CA LEU A 5 -34.11 -44.42 -6.55
C LEU A 5 -32.87 -43.56 -6.89
N LEU A 6 -31.71 -43.83 -6.28
CA LEU A 6 -30.47 -43.08 -6.54
C LEU A 6 -29.70 -43.61 -7.75
N ILE A 7 -29.95 -44.86 -8.17
CA ILE A 7 -29.27 -45.48 -9.32
C ILE A 7 -30.01 -45.15 -10.63
N ALA A 8 -31.32 -44.90 -10.57
CA ALA A 8 -32.10 -44.51 -11.76
C ALA A 8 -31.89 -43.04 -12.17
N LEU A 9 -31.48 -42.14 -11.25
CA LEU A 9 -31.25 -40.73 -11.56
C LEU A 9 -29.84 -40.42 -12.10
N LEU A 10 -28.91 -41.37 -12.03
CA LEU A 10 -27.55 -41.25 -12.58
C LEU A 10 -27.43 -41.76 -14.04
N LEU A 11 -28.49 -42.35 -14.61
CA LEU A 11 -28.51 -42.87 -15.98
C LEU A 11 -29.16 -41.93 -17.02
N PHE A 12 -29.55 -40.71 -16.62
CA PHE A 12 -30.14 -39.69 -17.51
C PHE A 12 -29.47 -38.32 -17.37
N LEU A 13 -28.17 -38.28 -17.10
CA LEU A 13 -27.36 -37.11 -17.48
C LEU A 13 -26.95 -37.33 -18.95
N PRO A 14 -27.29 -36.43 -19.89
CA PRO A 14 -26.63 -36.45 -21.17
C PRO A 14 -25.17 -36.18 -20.87
N ALA A 15 -24.32 -37.19 -21.03
CA ALA A 15 -22.90 -36.95 -21.22
C ALA A 15 -22.82 -36.00 -22.42
N VAL A 16 -22.46 -34.74 -22.18
CA VAL A 16 -22.03 -33.83 -23.24
C VAL A 16 -20.74 -34.45 -23.78
N GLN A 17 -20.88 -35.37 -24.74
CA GLN A 17 -19.76 -35.88 -25.51
C GLN A 17 -19.27 -34.69 -26.33
N ALA A 18 -18.08 -34.18 -26.01
CA ALA A 18 -17.38 -33.25 -26.88
C ALA A 18 -17.35 -33.87 -28.29
N ALA A 19 -17.83 -33.13 -29.30
CA ALA A 19 -17.84 -33.60 -30.67
C ALA A 19 -16.40 -34.01 -31.07
N THR A 20 -16.25 -35.19 -31.67
CA THR A 20 -14.95 -35.61 -32.20
C THR A 20 -14.51 -34.65 -33.31
N CYS A 21 -13.20 -34.50 -33.54
CA CYS A 21 -12.68 -33.64 -34.60
C CYS A 21 -13.28 -33.96 -35.99
N GLY A 22 -13.55 -35.25 -36.26
CA GLY A 22 -14.28 -35.66 -37.46
C GLY A 22 -15.69 -35.07 -37.54
N GLN A 23 -16.46 -35.10 -36.44
CA GLN A 23 -17.80 -34.53 -36.37
C GLN A 23 -17.83 -33.00 -36.54
N GLN A 24 -16.80 -32.29 -36.06
CA GLN A 24 -16.68 -30.84 -36.26
C GLN A 24 -16.39 -30.48 -37.73
N VAL A 25 -15.49 -31.22 -38.39
CA VAL A 25 -15.18 -31.04 -39.82
C VAL A 25 -16.37 -31.44 -40.70
N ASP A 26 -17.10 -32.49 -40.32
CA ASP A 26 -18.33 -32.91 -41.01
C ASP A 26 -19.45 -31.86 -40.83
N GLY A 27 -19.56 -31.26 -39.64
CA GLY A 27 -20.45 -30.13 -39.37
C GLY A 27 -20.14 -28.92 -40.25
N LEU A 28 -18.86 -28.58 -40.42
CA LEU A 28 -18.43 -27.55 -41.35
C LEU A 28 -18.80 -27.90 -42.80
N SER A 29 -18.66 -29.17 -43.20
CA SER A 29 -19.10 -29.62 -44.54
C SER A 29 -20.62 -29.51 -44.73
N ALA A 30 -21.40 -29.78 -43.70
CA ALA A 30 -22.86 -29.66 -43.72
C ALA A 30 -23.35 -28.20 -43.83
N GLN A 31 -22.56 -27.23 -43.33
CA GLN A 31 -22.84 -25.80 -43.44
C GLN A 31 -22.56 -25.22 -44.84
N ASN A 32 -21.92 -25.99 -45.73
CA ASN A 32 -21.59 -25.61 -47.10
C ASN A 32 -20.90 -24.22 -47.20
N PRO A 33 -19.75 -24.02 -46.52
CA PRO A 33 -19.06 -22.74 -46.49
C PRO A 33 -18.67 -22.31 -47.90
N GLY A 34 -18.89 -21.03 -48.21
CA GLY A 34 -18.60 -20.48 -49.53
C GLY A 34 -17.13 -20.64 -49.94
N LYS A 35 -16.86 -20.65 -51.25
CA LYS A 35 -15.53 -20.85 -51.84
C LYS A 35 -14.42 -19.96 -51.23
N ALA A 36 -14.75 -18.72 -50.86
CA ALA A 36 -13.82 -17.80 -50.22
C ALA A 36 -13.44 -18.22 -48.79
N VAL A 37 -14.39 -18.76 -48.02
CA VAL A 37 -14.17 -19.24 -46.65
C VAL A 37 -13.26 -20.46 -46.66
N VAL A 38 -13.54 -21.42 -47.55
CA VAL A 38 -12.68 -22.60 -47.73
C VAL A 38 -11.29 -22.21 -48.25
N GLY A 39 -11.21 -21.26 -49.19
CA GLY A 39 -9.94 -20.77 -49.72
C GLY A 39 -9.08 -20.08 -48.65
N ASN A 40 -9.69 -19.34 -47.72
CA ASN A 40 -8.96 -18.76 -46.60
C ASN A 40 -8.50 -19.84 -45.61
N ALA A 41 -9.35 -20.80 -45.28
CA ALA A 41 -8.97 -21.93 -44.42
C ALA A 41 -7.80 -22.74 -45.02
N GLN A 42 -7.79 -22.98 -46.33
CA GLN A 42 -6.67 -23.63 -47.02
C GLN A 42 -5.36 -22.82 -46.91
N LYS A 43 -5.41 -21.48 -47.01
CA LYS A 43 -4.23 -20.63 -46.80
C LYS A 43 -3.71 -20.71 -45.36
N GLU A 44 -4.62 -20.72 -44.39
CA GLU A 44 -4.23 -20.84 -42.98
C GLU A 44 -3.67 -22.22 -42.64
N LEU A 45 -4.16 -23.30 -43.28
CA LEU A 45 -3.57 -24.64 -43.12
C LEU A 45 -2.16 -24.72 -43.71
N VAL A 46 -1.93 -24.09 -44.87
CA VAL A 46 -0.59 -24.00 -45.48
C VAL A 46 0.36 -23.20 -44.60
N SER A 47 -0.11 -22.11 -43.96
CA SER A 47 0.74 -21.28 -43.10
C SER A 47 1.17 -21.96 -41.79
N ILE A 48 0.52 -23.07 -41.42
CA ILE A 48 0.88 -23.93 -40.28
C ILE A 48 1.46 -25.29 -40.68
N ASP A 49 1.96 -25.40 -41.91
CA ASP A 49 2.64 -26.58 -42.47
C ASP A 49 1.75 -27.85 -42.54
N LEU A 50 0.45 -27.66 -42.80
CA LEU A 50 -0.47 -28.75 -43.14
C LEU A 50 -0.79 -28.68 -44.64
N ASP A 51 -0.92 -29.83 -45.31
CA ASP A 51 -1.20 -29.92 -46.75
C ASP A 51 -2.71 -30.08 -47.03
N PRO A 52 -3.46 -28.99 -47.29
CA PRO A 52 -4.85 -29.11 -47.72
C PRO A 52 -5.02 -29.44 -49.20
N GLY A 53 -3.92 -29.58 -49.97
CA GLY A 53 -3.91 -29.55 -51.43
C GLY A 53 -3.74 -28.14 -52.01
N GLY A 54 -4.28 -27.90 -53.21
CA GLY A 54 -4.27 -26.56 -53.81
C GLY A 54 -5.22 -25.60 -53.08
N VAL A 55 -4.88 -24.31 -53.03
CA VAL A 55 -5.77 -23.25 -52.52
C VAL A 55 -6.81 -22.89 -53.60
N ASP A 56 -7.79 -23.77 -53.77
CA ASP A 56 -8.80 -23.73 -54.81
C ASP A 56 -10.22 -23.38 -54.30
N GLY A 57 -10.38 -23.28 -52.98
CA GLY A 57 -11.65 -23.06 -52.31
C GLY A 57 -12.58 -24.28 -52.29
N ILE A 58 -12.04 -25.49 -52.51
CA ILE A 58 -12.79 -26.76 -52.53
C ILE A 58 -12.52 -27.54 -51.25
N LEU A 59 -13.57 -27.87 -50.48
CA LEU A 59 -13.47 -28.67 -49.26
C LEU A 59 -13.36 -30.19 -49.59
N GLY A 60 -12.29 -30.53 -50.30
CA GLY A 60 -11.98 -31.89 -50.75
C GLY A 60 -11.38 -32.78 -49.65
N SER A 61 -11.07 -34.03 -49.98
CA SER A 61 -10.55 -35.01 -49.03
C SER A 61 -9.24 -34.58 -48.35
N ARG A 62 -8.34 -33.90 -49.07
CA ARG A 62 -7.09 -33.37 -48.51
C ARG A 62 -7.33 -32.20 -47.53
N THR A 63 -8.16 -31.23 -47.91
CA THR A 63 -8.51 -30.11 -47.03
C THR A 63 -9.22 -30.58 -45.76
N ARG A 64 -10.10 -31.58 -45.86
CA ARG A 64 -10.73 -32.20 -44.68
C ARG A 64 -9.72 -32.93 -43.80
N ALA A 65 -8.82 -33.72 -44.38
CA ALA A 65 -7.78 -34.41 -43.63
C ALA A 65 -6.86 -33.42 -42.88
N ALA A 66 -6.48 -32.30 -43.53
CA ALA A 66 -5.71 -31.24 -42.91
C ALA A 66 -6.46 -30.53 -41.77
N LEU A 67 -7.77 -30.28 -41.92
CA LEU A 67 -8.61 -29.73 -40.83
C LEU A 67 -8.75 -30.70 -39.64
N VAL A 68 -8.88 -31.99 -39.91
CA VAL A 68 -8.90 -33.03 -38.85
C VAL A 68 -7.55 -33.07 -38.12
N GLN A 69 -6.44 -33.07 -38.85
CA GLN A 69 -5.09 -33.02 -38.27
C GLN A 69 -4.88 -31.75 -37.43
N PHE A 70 -5.32 -30.60 -37.94
CA PHE A 70 -5.30 -29.34 -37.19
C PHE A 70 -6.08 -29.46 -35.87
N CYS A 71 -7.33 -29.93 -35.93
CA CYS A 71 -8.18 -30.10 -34.76
C CYS A 71 -7.55 -31.06 -33.73
N GLU A 72 -6.93 -32.15 -34.18
CA GLU A 72 -6.24 -33.10 -33.31
C GLU A 72 -5.00 -32.49 -32.64
N ARG A 73 -4.31 -31.54 -33.30
CA ARG A 73 -3.19 -30.77 -32.74
C ARG A 73 -3.66 -29.65 -31.80
N ALA A 74 -4.86 -29.11 -32.00
CA ALA A 74 -5.42 -27.98 -31.26
C ALA A 74 -6.29 -28.36 -30.04
N LYS A 75 -6.29 -29.64 -29.61
CA LYS A 75 -7.16 -30.27 -28.59
C LYS A 75 -7.44 -29.50 -27.27
N TYR A 76 -6.66 -28.49 -26.92
CA TYR A 76 -6.83 -27.70 -25.69
C TYR A 76 -7.55 -26.34 -25.87
N ALA A 77 -7.82 -25.90 -27.12
CA ALA A 77 -8.25 -24.53 -27.44
C ALA A 77 -9.60 -24.41 -28.17
N ILE A 78 -10.16 -25.52 -28.69
CA ILE A 78 -11.39 -25.46 -29.50
C ILE A 78 -12.60 -25.34 -28.57
N ARG A 79 -13.23 -24.17 -28.51
CA ARG A 79 -14.50 -24.01 -27.77
C ARG A 79 -15.74 -24.07 -28.64
N ASP A 80 -15.82 -23.46 -29.82
CA ASP A 80 -17.05 -23.59 -30.66
C ASP A 80 -16.86 -23.44 -32.19
N ASP A 81 -15.91 -22.65 -32.71
CA ASP A 81 -15.67 -22.48 -34.17
C ASP A 81 -14.27 -22.95 -34.61
N LEU A 82 -14.24 -24.00 -35.45
CA LEU A 82 -13.01 -24.60 -35.98
C LEU A 82 -12.20 -23.65 -36.88
N LEU A 83 -12.87 -22.81 -37.67
CA LEU A 83 -12.22 -21.89 -38.61
C LEU A 83 -11.65 -20.66 -37.90
N GLU A 84 -12.35 -20.14 -36.91
CA GLU A 84 -11.82 -19.07 -36.06
C GLU A 84 -10.62 -19.56 -35.24
N THR A 85 -10.70 -20.79 -34.72
CA THR A 85 -9.57 -21.41 -34.02
C THR A 85 -8.37 -21.62 -34.96
N LEU A 86 -8.61 -22.07 -36.20
CA LEU A 86 -7.56 -22.22 -37.22
C LEU A 86 -6.87 -20.89 -37.52
N LYS A 87 -7.63 -19.81 -37.68
CA LYS A 87 -7.10 -18.46 -37.92
C LYS A 87 -6.26 -17.95 -36.74
N ASN A 88 -6.75 -18.11 -35.52
CA ASN A 88 -5.99 -17.67 -34.34
C ASN A 88 -4.70 -18.49 -34.17
N HIS A 89 -4.76 -19.81 -34.40
CA HIS A 89 -3.59 -20.69 -34.37
C HIS A 89 -2.57 -20.33 -35.44
N SER A 90 -3.00 -20.01 -36.66
CA SER A 90 -2.08 -19.67 -37.75
C SER A 90 -1.37 -18.34 -37.51
N GLU A 91 -2.08 -17.34 -36.99
CA GLU A 91 -1.49 -16.06 -36.61
C GLU A 91 -0.43 -16.23 -35.51
N ILE A 92 -0.68 -17.04 -34.48
CA ILE A 92 0.31 -17.32 -33.43
C ILE A 92 1.52 -18.09 -34.00
N PHE A 93 1.26 -19.12 -34.82
CA PHE A 93 2.30 -20.00 -35.38
C PHE A 93 3.29 -19.24 -36.28
N GLN A 94 2.86 -18.20 -36.98
CA GLN A 94 3.76 -17.36 -37.80
C GLN A 94 4.86 -16.68 -36.99
N PHE A 95 4.58 -16.30 -35.73
CA PHE A 95 5.56 -15.65 -34.84
C PHE A 95 6.24 -16.66 -33.90
N TYR A 96 5.54 -17.73 -33.54
CA TYR A 96 5.95 -18.70 -32.53
C TYR A 96 5.59 -20.14 -32.93
N PRO A 97 6.35 -20.81 -33.81
CA PRO A 97 6.02 -22.18 -34.27
C PRO A 97 5.97 -23.23 -33.14
N ASP A 98 6.65 -22.97 -32.03
CA ASP A 98 6.83 -23.82 -30.84
C ASP A 98 5.89 -23.46 -29.67
N TRP A 99 4.93 -22.55 -29.87
CA TRP A 99 4.16 -21.95 -28.76
C TRP A 99 3.40 -22.93 -27.87
N GLN A 100 2.85 -24.01 -28.44
CA GLN A 100 2.14 -25.03 -27.68
C GLN A 100 3.09 -25.84 -26.78
N GLU A 101 4.32 -26.08 -27.24
CA GLU A 101 5.36 -26.74 -26.46
C GLU A 101 5.86 -25.82 -25.33
N ILE A 102 5.96 -24.52 -25.62
CA ILE A 102 6.26 -23.50 -24.60
C ILE A 102 5.21 -23.54 -23.49
N PHE A 103 3.92 -23.50 -23.80
CA PHE A 103 2.86 -23.54 -22.77
C PHE A 103 2.79 -24.87 -22.02
N ALA A 104 3.20 -25.97 -22.63
CA ALA A 104 3.31 -27.27 -21.99
C ALA A 104 4.59 -27.44 -21.13
N SER A 105 5.56 -26.53 -21.24
CA SER A 105 6.86 -26.65 -20.58
C SER A 105 6.80 -26.31 -19.08
N ALA A 106 7.67 -26.97 -18.30
CA ALA A 106 7.82 -26.69 -16.87
C ALA A 106 8.36 -25.28 -16.61
N ASP A 107 9.18 -24.75 -17.52
CA ASP A 107 9.78 -23.41 -17.40
C ASP A 107 8.72 -22.32 -17.58
N PHE A 108 7.80 -22.48 -18.53
CA PHE A 108 6.67 -21.58 -18.68
C PHE A 108 5.72 -21.66 -17.48
N ALA A 109 5.42 -22.86 -16.97
CA ALA A 109 4.60 -23.02 -15.78
C ALA A 109 5.21 -22.33 -14.55
N LYS A 110 6.53 -22.46 -14.37
CA LYS A 110 7.29 -21.78 -13.31
C LYS A 110 7.26 -20.26 -13.50
N TRP A 111 7.50 -19.78 -14.72
CA TRP A 111 7.42 -18.35 -15.04
C TRP A 111 6.01 -17.77 -14.80
N MET A 112 4.96 -18.45 -15.26
CA MET A 112 3.56 -18.06 -15.09
C MET A 112 3.19 -17.99 -13.60
N SER A 113 3.64 -18.94 -12.79
CA SER A 113 3.39 -18.94 -11.34
C SER A 113 4.00 -17.74 -10.60
N ALA A 114 5.07 -17.16 -11.16
CA ALA A 114 5.77 -16.00 -10.62
C ALA A 114 5.22 -14.65 -11.12
N GLN A 115 4.25 -14.64 -12.04
CA GLN A 115 3.63 -13.39 -12.52
C GLN A 115 2.58 -12.87 -11.55
N SER A 116 2.51 -11.54 -11.37
CA SER A 116 1.49 -10.87 -10.54
C SER A 116 0.08 -11.01 -11.11
N ASP A 117 -0.04 -11.18 -12.43
CA ASP A 117 -1.28 -11.35 -13.20
C ASP A 117 -1.52 -12.80 -13.63
N ARG A 118 -1.00 -13.80 -12.89
CA ARG A 118 -1.06 -15.24 -13.26
C ARG A 118 -2.45 -15.79 -13.62
N ILE A 119 -3.52 -15.23 -13.05
CA ILE A 119 -4.90 -15.64 -13.38
C ILE A 119 -5.23 -15.20 -14.81
N HIS A 120 -4.91 -13.95 -15.16
CA HIS A 120 -5.08 -13.42 -16.51
C HIS A 120 -4.18 -14.15 -17.52
N VAL A 121 -2.91 -14.41 -17.17
CA VAL A 121 -2.01 -15.21 -18.01
C VAL A 121 -2.57 -16.62 -18.24
N SER A 122 -3.11 -17.27 -17.20
CA SER A 122 -3.75 -18.59 -17.32
C SER A 122 -5.05 -18.55 -18.14
N GLU A 123 -5.76 -17.44 -18.14
CA GLU A 123 -7.00 -17.25 -18.91
C GLU A 123 -6.70 -17.01 -20.39
N VAL A 124 -5.73 -16.14 -20.69
CA VAL A 124 -5.27 -15.84 -22.05
C VAL A 124 -4.61 -17.06 -22.71
N THR A 125 -3.81 -17.83 -21.97
CA THR A 125 -3.19 -19.07 -22.48
C THR A 125 -4.21 -20.17 -22.78
N ARG A 126 -5.38 -20.15 -22.12
CA ARG A 126 -6.45 -21.16 -22.30
C ARG A 126 -7.53 -20.73 -23.30
N SER A 127 -7.75 -19.43 -23.48
CA SER A 127 -8.89 -18.91 -24.26
C SER A 127 -8.72 -17.49 -24.82
N GLY A 128 -7.52 -16.92 -24.82
CA GLY A 128 -7.27 -15.62 -25.44
C GLY A 128 -7.26 -15.69 -26.96
N ASP A 129 -7.46 -14.53 -27.60
CA ASP A 129 -7.23 -14.37 -29.04
C ASP A 129 -5.73 -14.42 -29.39
N SER A 130 -5.41 -14.43 -30.69
CA SER A 130 -4.02 -14.48 -31.19
C SER A 130 -3.15 -13.37 -30.62
N SER A 131 -3.69 -12.15 -30.49
CA SER A 131 -2.95 -10.98 -29.97
C SER A 131 -2.58 -11.13 -28.50
N GLY A 132 -3.51 -11.62 -27.67
CA GLY A 132 -3.27 -11.88 -26.26
C GLY A 132 -2.26 -13.01 -26.05
N VAL A 133 -2.36 -14.09 -26.81
CA VAL A 133 -1.43 -15.23 -26.73
C VAL A 133 -0.02 -14.81 -27.15
N ILE A 134 0.12 -14.05 -28.25
CA ILE A 134 1.40 -13.50 -28.71
C ILE A 134 2.00 -12.57 -27.65
N ALA A 135 1.21 -11.70 -27.01
CA ALA A 135 1.69 -10.81 -25.96
C ALA A 135 2.24 -11.58 -24.74
N VAL A 136 1.61 -12.70 -24.36
CA VAL A 136 2.10 -13.58 -23.30
C VAL A 136 3.41 -14.27 -23.68
N LEU A 137 3.51 -14.78 -24.92
CA LEU A 137 4.72 -15.43 -25.44
C LEU A 137 5.89 -14.44 -25.59
N ASP A 138 5.64 -13.22 -26.05
CA ASP A 138 6.61 -12.11 -26.11
C ASP A 138 7.15 -11.80 -24.71
N ARG A 139 6.27 -11.71 -23.71
CA ARG A 139 6.64 -11.42 -22.32
C ARG A 139 7.47 -12.57 -21.74
N TYR A 140 7.10 -13.82 -22.02
CA TYR A 140 7.89 -14.99 -21.63
C TYR A 140 9.26 -15.00 -22.31
N ARG A 141 9.34 -14.84 -23.64
CA ARG A 141 10.62 -14.79 -24.38
C ARG A 141 11.54 -13.66 -23.91
N LYS A 142 10.99 -12.48 -23.63
CA LYS A 142 11.76 -11.36 -23.04
C LYS A 142 12.36 -11.73 -21.68
N SER A 143 11.62 -12.48 -20.85
CA SER A 143 12.11 -12.90 -19.52
C SER A 143 13.23 -13.95 -19.57
N ILE A 144 13.17 -14.88 -20.54
CA ILE A 144 14.23 -15.88 -20.73
C ILE A 144 15.46 -15.28 -21.45
N ALA A 145 15.27 -14.31 -22.34
CA ALA A 145 16.37 -13.57 -22.96
C ALA A 145 17.15 -12.72 -21.95
N SER A 146 16.48 -12.24 -20.89
CA SER A 146 17.12 -11.53 -19.78
C SER A 146 17.86 -12.43 -18.77
N SER A 147 17.71 -13.76 -18.83
CA SER A 147 18.36 -14.70 -17.88
C SER A 147 19.71 -15.25 -18.35
N GLY A 148 20.14 -14.96 -19.58
CA GLY A 148 21.50 -15.24 -20.08
C GLY A 148 22.55 -14.18 -19.71
N LYS A 149 22.14 -13.11 -19.04
CA LYS A 149 23.03 -12.17 -18.33
C LYS A 149 22.76 -12.37 -16.84
N ALA A 150 23.83 -12.40 -16.04
CA ALA A 150 23.75 -12.43 -14.58
C ALA A 150 22.62 -11.47 -14.11
N PRO A 151 21.77 -11.90 -13.17
CA PRO A 151 20.45 -11.32 -12.99
C PRO A 151 20.58 -9.85 -12.61
N VAL A 152 20.37 -8.97 -13.58
CA VAL A 152 19.91 -7.63 -13.27
C VAL A 152 18.44 -7.81 -12.93
N GLN A 153 18.16 -7.85 -11.63
CA GLN A 153 16.82 -7.71 -11.10
C GLN A 153 16.13 -6.58 -11.87
N ALA A 154 15.12 -6.90 -12.67
CA ALA A 154 14.16 -5.90 -13.09
C ALA A 154 13.65 -5.28 -11.79
N PRO A 155 13.74 -3.95 -11.63
CA PRO A 155 13.79 -3.37 -10.33
C PRO A 155 12.43 -3.61 -9.69
N GLU A 156 12.41 -4.59 -8.76
CA GLU A 156 11.49 -4.60 -7.64
C GLU A 156 11.36 -3.14 -7.27
N THR A 157 10.12 -2.67 -7.16
CA THR A 157 9.89 -1.57 -6.24
C THR A 157 10.46 -2.09 -4.92
N GLU A 158 11.75 -1.84 -4.68
CA GLU A 158 12.34 -1.63 -3.37
C GLU A 158 11.57 -0.41 -2.84
N LEU A 159 10.33 -0.68 -2.47
CA LEU A 159 9.89 -0.35 -1.15
C LEU A 159 11.00 -0.87 -0.26
N VAL A 160 11.95 0.03 0.04
CA VAL A 160 12.82 -0.03 1.21
C VAL A 160 12.08 -0.85 2.25
N PRO A 161 12.69 -1.91 2.83
CA PRO A 161 12.07 -2.70 3.88
C PRO A 161 11.34 -1.73 4.79
N MET A 162 10.02 -1.88 4.95
CA MET A 162 9.21 -0.87 5.63
C MET A 162 9.98 -0.50 6.90
N PRO A 163 10.43 0.75 7.08
CA PRO A 163 10.98 1.10 8.36
C PRO A 163 9.84 0.85 9.36
N GLU A 164 10.12 0.09 10.40
CA GLU A 164 9.12 -0.45 11.36
C GLU A 164 8.29 0.65 12.08
N ASP A 165 8.47 1.91 11.71
CA ASP A 165 8.00 3.13 12.35
C ASP A 165 7.08 4.03 11.50
N ALA A 166 6.62 3.59 10.30
CA ALA A 166 5.79 4.43 9.43
C ALA A 166 4.56 3.74 8.82
N LEU A 167 3.43 4.44 8.85
CA LEU A 167 2.20 4.08 8.14
C LEU A 167 2.05 4.92 6.86
N TYR A 168 1.23 4.43 5.93
CA TYR A 168 0.97 5.11 4.66
C TYR A 168 -0.53 5.36 4.44
N SER A 169 -0.85 6.55 3.94
CA SER A 169 -2.15 6.87 3.34
C SER A 169 -1.95 7.44 1.93
N TYR A 170 -3.04 7.65 1.20
CA TYR A 170 -3.02 8.17 -0.16
C TYR A 170 -3.92 9.41 -0.27
N MET A 171 -3.34 10.56 -0.58
CA MET A 171 -4.00 11.86 -0.67
C MET A 171 -3.18 12.79 -1.56
N LEU A 172 -3.83 13.60 -2.40
CA LEU A 172 -3.19 14.70 -3.12
C LEU A 172 -3.48 16.04 -2.43
N ASP A 173 -2.45 16.78 -2.04
CA ASP A 173 -2.52 18.14 -1.53
C ASP A 173 -2.17 19.18 -2.61
N LYS A 174 -2.18 20.47 -2.27
CA LYS A 174 -1.95 21.56 -3.24
C LYS A 174 -0.52 21.53 -3.80
N GLU A 175 0.43 21.17 -2.96
CA GLU A 175 1.85 21.06 -3.28
C GLU A 175 2.05 19.90 -4.28
N ASP A 176 1.41 18.76 -4.06
CA ASP A 176 1.44 17.61 -4.99
C ASP A 176 0.96 17.98 -6.39
N PHE A 177 -0.14 18.72 -6.50
CA PHE A 177 -0.64 19.17 -7.81
C PHE A 177 0.38 20.11 -8.51
N SER A 178 1.14 20.88 -7.75
CA SER A 178 2.17 21.78 -8.29
C SER A 178 3.36 20.99 -8.83
N GLU A 179 3.77 19.93 -8.13
CA GLU A 179 4.87 19.05 -8.54
C GLU A 179 4.51 18.16 -9.73
N LEU A 180 3.28 17.65 -9.79
CA LEU A 180 2.80 16.88 -10.95
C LEU A 180 2.70 17.74 -12.23
N LYS A 181 2.56 19.06 -12.06
CA LYS A 181 2.39 20.03 -13.17
C LYS A 181 3.70 20.42 -13.85
N SER A 182 4.83 20.47 -13.13
CA SER A 182 6.12 20.78 -13.73
C SER A 182 7.24 20.01 -13.06
N THR A 183 8.00 19.29 -13.88
CA THR A 183 9.25 18.64 -13.49
C THR A 183 10.47 19.45 -13.90
N ASP A 184 10.27 20.64 -14.49
CA ASP A 184 11.35 21.45 -15.09
C ASP A 184 12.43 21.82 -14.08
N GLU A 185 12.02 22.15 -12.84
CA GLU A 185 12.95 22.48 -11.78
C GLU A 185 13.77 21.25 -11.33
N VAL A 186 13.16 20.07 -11.31
CA VAL A 186 13.84 18.81 -10.96
C VAL A 186 14.87 18.45 -12.02
N PHE A 187 14.50 18.49 -13.31
CA PHE A 187 15.44 18.22 -14.40
C PHE A 187 16.53 19.30 -14.50
N ALA A 188 16.23 20.57 -14.20
CA ALA A 188 17.24 21.62 -14.12
C ALA A 188 18.26 21.40 -12.98
N ARG A 189 17.89 20.70 -11.89
CA ARG A 189 18.84 20.28 -10.85
C ARG A 189 19.68 19.09 -11.30
N ILE A 190 19.09 18.12 -12.01
CA ILE A 190 19.82 16.97 -12.60
C ILE A 190 20.82 17.45 -13.66
N ASP A 191 20.45 18.43 -14.48
CA ASP A 191 21.31 19.02 -15.50
C ASP A 191 22.59 19.64 -14.92
N LYS A 192 22.61 20.03 -13.65
CA LYS A 192 23.82 20.54 -13.00
C LYS A 192 24.90 19.46 -12.83
N LEU A 193 24.52 18.18 -12.85
CA LEU A 193 25.44 17.05 -12.81
C LEU A 193 26.07 16.78 -14.17
N LYS A 194 25.67 17.50 -15.24
CA LYS A 194 26.22 17.33 -16.59
C LYS A 194 27.74 17.54 -16.59
N GLY A 195 28.46 16.53 -17.07
CA GLY A 195 29.92 16.53 -17.15
C GLY A 195 30.62 16.07 -15.87
N GLU A 196 29.88 15.76 -14.80
CA GLU A 196 30.46 15.19 -13.58
C GLU A 196 30.73 13.68 -13.74
N SER A 197 31.74 13.20 -13.01
CA SER A 197 32.15 11.80 -12.97
C SER A 197 32.38 11.37 -11.54
N PHE A 198 31.77 10.26 -11.14
CA PHE A 198 31.80 9.76 -9.77
C PHE A 198 32.61 8.47 -9.69
N SER A 199 33.57 8.44 -8.76
CA SER A 199 34.54 7.34 -8.59
C SER A 199 33.97 6.09 -7.92
N SER A 200 32.73 6.15 -7.41
CA SER A 200 32.05 5.01 -6.79
C SER A 200 30.53 5.19 -6.83
N GLU A 201 29.79 4.10 -6.67
CA GLU A 201 28.32 4.12 -6.54
C GLU A 201 27.87 4.97 -5.36
N LYS A 202 28.57 4.88 -4.22
CA LYS A 202 28.25 5.68 -3.03
C LYS A 202 28.39 7.18 -3.26
N ALA A 203 29.41 7.61 -4.01
CA ALA A 203 29.61 9.02 -4.35
C ALA A 203 28.55 9.51 -5.34
N PHE A 204 28.18 8.65 -6.29
CA PHE A 204 27.11 8.90 -7.25
C PHE A 204 25.74 9.06 -6.56
N ASP A 205 25.39 8.13 -5.65
CA ASP A 205 24.13 8.18 -4.91
C ASP A 205 24.03 9.44 -4.05
N ALA A 206 25.10 9.80 -3.34
CA ALA A 206 25.11 11.02 -2.52
C ALA A 206 24.91 12.29 -3.36
N ALA A 207 25.46 12.34 -4.59
CA ALA A 207 25.27 13.47 -5.48
C ALA A 207 23.84 13.56 -6.02
N ILE A 208 23.22 12.42 -6.35
CA ILE A 208 21.83 12.36 -6.76
C ILE A 208 20.90 12.75 -5.61
N ASP A 209 21.13 12.23 -4.40
CA ASP A 209 20.33 12.53 -3.21
C ASP A 209 20.36 14.03 -2.89
N GLU A 210 21.52 14.68 -3.03
CA GLU A 210 21.63 16.13 -2.85
C GLU A 210 20.95 16.91 -3.98
N ALA A 211 21.07 16.47 -5.24
CA ALA A 211 20.39 17.11 -6.37
C ALA A 211 18.85 17.03 -6.27
N LEU A 212 18.35 15.91 -5.74
CA LEU A 212 16.92 15.63 -5.57
C LEU A 212 16.38 16.00 -4.18
N LYS A 213 17.18 16.71 -3.38
CA LYS A 213 16.78 17.11 -2.04
C LYS A 213 15.54 17.99 -2.05
N GLY A 214 14.53 17.55 -1.30
CA GLY A 214 13.22 18.22 -1.23
C GLY A 214 12.33 18.02 -2.46
N VAL A 215 12.72 17.16 -3.40
CA VAL A 215 11.85 16.68 -4.48
C VAL A 215 10.98 15.55 -3.91
N ALA A 216 9.67 15.56 -4.14
CA ALA A 216 8.83 14.44 -3.76
C ALA A 216 9.09 13.22 -4.67
N SER A 217 9.02 12.03 -4.07
CA SER A 217 9.28 10.75 -4.74
C SER A 217 10.61 10.72 -5.53
N PRO A 218 11.75 11.09 -4.90
CA PRO A 218 13.04 11.18 -5.58
C PRO A 218 13.48 9.84 -6.19
N GLU A 219 13.01 8.72 -5.64
CA GLU A 219 13.39 7.35 -6.02
C GLU A 219 13.12 7.05 -7.50
N ARG A 220 12.11 7.70 -8.09
CA ARG A 220 11.77 7.55 -9.51
C ARG A 220 12.82 8.18 -10.41
N TYR A 221 13.28 9.38 -10.07
CA TYR A 221 14.33 10.07 -10.80
C TYR A 221 15.66 9.33 -10.63
N VAL A 222 15.95 8.86 -9.41
CA VAL A 222 17.10 7.99 -9.13
C VAL A 222 17.09 6.76 -10.05
N ARG A 223 15.95 6.07 -10.19
CA ARG A 223 15.84 4.89 -11.07
C ARG A 223 16.06 5.23 -12.54
N LEU A 224 15.44 6.31 -13.03
CA LEU A 224 15.67 6.78 -14.40
C LEU A 224 17.16 7.06 -14.63
N ILE A 225 17.76 7.84 -13.75
CA ILE A 225 19.17 8.22 -13.82
C ILE A 225 20.05 6.98 -13.78
N ARG A 226 19.83 6.05 -12.84
CA ARG A 226 20.57 4.79 -12.72
C ARG A 226 20.49 3.92 -13.97
N ASN A 227 19.34 3.92 -14.66
CA ASN A 227 19.16 3.14 -15.89
C ASN A 227 19.84 3.77 -17.11
N LYS A 228 20.14 5.08 -17.07
CA LYS A 228 20.68 5.83 -18.21
C LYS A 228 22.14 6.23 -18.05
N VAL A 229 22.63 6.35 -16.82
CA VAL A 229 24.00 6.76 -16.55
C VAL A 229 24.99 5.78 -17.16
N ALA A 230 26.01 6.31 -17.82
CA ALA A 230 27.08 5.50 -18.36
C ALA A 230 27.92 4.92 -17.21
N GLN A 231 28.02 3.59 -17.15
CA GLN A 231 28.95 2.89 -16.28
C GLN A 231 30.24 2.63 -17.04
N GLN A 232 31.36 3.12 -16.51
CA GLN A 232 32.69 2.87 -17.06
C GLN A 232 33.50 2.04 -16.06
N SER A 233 33.83 0.80 -16.44
CA SER A 233 34.71 -0.05 -15.64
C SER A 233 36.15 0.48 -15.69
N SER A 234 36.73 0.74 -14.51
CA SER A 234 38.12 1.14 -14.32
C SER A 234 38.83 0.16 -13.41
N LYS A 235 40.16 0.06 -13.54
CA LYS A 235 41.02 -0.66 -12.60
C LYS A 235 41.77 0.33 -11.72
N SER A 236 42.00 -0.01 -10.46
CA SER A 236 42.84 0.78 -9.55
C SER A 236 43.68 -0.09 -8.62
N LEU A 237 44.77 0.47 -8.10
CA LEU A 237 45.58 -0.16 -7.04
C LEU A 237 45.14 0.41 -5.69
N THR A 238 44.42 -0.38 -4.91
CA THR A 238 43.88 0.03 -3.60
C THR A 238 44.83 -0.38 -2.46
N GLY A 239 44.54 0.03 -1.22
CA GLY A 239 45.24 -0.51 -0.05
C GLY A 239 45.31 -2.04 -0.02
N LYS A 240 44.25 -2.74 -0.45
CA LYS A 240 44.22 -4.20 -0.53
C LYS A 240 45.14 -4.75 -1.60
N SER A 241 45.26 -4.07 -2.74
CA SER A 241 46.22 -4.41 -3.80
C SER A 241 47.65 -4.38 -3.25
N PHE A 242 48.01 -3.35 -2.49
CA PHE A 242 49.34 -3.24 -1.86
C PHE A 242 49.57 -4.31 -0.78
N ASP A 243 48.56 -4.67 0.00
CA ASP A 243 48.67 -5.76 0.99
C ASP A 243 48.87 -7.12 0.30
N LYS A 244 48.17 -7.37 -0.83
CA LYS A 244 48.37 -8.58 -1.66
C LYS A 244 49.78 -8.63 -2.26
N LEU A 245 50.25 -7.53 -2.84
CA LEU A 245 51.59 -7.46 -3.45
C LEU A 245 52.70 -7.69 -2.42
N LYS A 246 52.54 -7.20 -1.18
CA LYS A 246 53.46 -7.51 -0.08
C LYS A 246 53.43 -8.99 0.28
N ALA A 247 52.26 -9.62 0.31
CA ALA A 247 52.13 -11.05 0.58
C ALA A 247 52.74 -11.92 -0.53
N GLU A 248 52.74 -11.44 -1.77
CA GLU A 248 53.37 -12.07 -2.94
C GLU A 248 54.88 -11.76 -3.05
N ALA A 249 55.47 -11.14 -2.02
CA ALA A 249 56.89 -10.81 -1.94
C ALA A 249 57.39 -9.88 -3.06
N VAL A 250 56.53 -9.01 -3.59
CA VAL A 250 56.94 -7.94 -4.51
C VAL A 250 57.91 -6.99 -3.78
N PRO A 251 59.10 -6.69 -4.35
CA PRO A 251 60.11 -5.92 -3.63
C PRO A 251 59.67 -4.50 -3.25
N ASP A 252 60.13 -4.01 -2.10
CA ASP A 252 59.73 -2.69 -1.55
C ASP A 252 60.05 -1.52 -2.50
N TYR A 253 61.15 -1.60 -3.27
CA TYR A 253 61.49 -0.58 -4.26
C TYR A 253 60.52 -0.55 -5.45
N VAL A 254 59.89 -1.70 -5.78
CA VAL A 254 58.80 -1.76 -6.78
C VAL A 254 57.51 -1.17 -6.19
N LEU A 255 57.16 -1.54 -4.95
CA LEU A 255 56.00 -1.00 -4.24
C LEU A 255 56.07 0.53 -4.11
N GLN A 256 57.25 1.07 -3.80
CA GLN A 256 57.47 2.50 -3.72
C GLN A 256 57.33 3.18 -5.09
N ALA A 257 57.83 2.56 -6.16
CA ALA A 257 57.73 3.10 -7.52
C ALA A 257 56.28 3.22 -7.99
N ILE A 258 55.44 2.22 -7.69
CA ILE A 258 54.02 2.22 -8.05
C ILE A 258 53.13 2.97 -7.06
N GLN A 259 53.68 3.49 -5.96
CA GLN A 259 52.92 4.25 -4.95
C GLN A 259 52.18 5.45 -5.55
N GLY A 260 52.75 6.09 -6.58
CA GLY A 260 52.13 7.20 -7.31
C GLY A 260 50.91 6.79 -8.16
N LEU A 261 50.67 5.50 -8.33
CA LEU A 261 49.51 4.94 -9.04
C LEU A 261 48.36 4.56 -8.08
N LYS A 262 48.57 4.67 -6.76
CA LYS A 262 47.62 4.26 -5.73
C LYS A 262 46.34 5.10 -5.76
N ASP A 263 45.20 4.42 -5.64
CA ASP A 263 43.84 5.01 -5.58
C ASP A 263 43.46 5.87 -6.82
N LEU A 264 44.23 5.77 -7.92
CA LEU A 264 43.93 6.43 -9.19
C LEU A 264 43.08 5.51 -10.09
N PRO A 265 42.02 6.03 -10.74
CA PRO A 265 41.19 5.26 -11.65
C PRO A 265 41.80 5.19 -13.05
N TYR A 266 41.94 3.98 -13.59
CA TYR A 266 42.45 3.74 -14.95
C TYR A 266 41.38 3.07 -15.84
N PRO A 267 40.78 3.79 -16.79
CA PRO A 267 39.75 3.24 -17.67
C PRO A 267 40.30 2.21 -18.67
N GLY A 268 39.62 1.07 -18.81
CA GLY A 268 40.00 0.04 -19.79
C GLY A 268 41.42 -0.51 -19.57
N VAL A 269 42.25 -0.53 -20.63
CA VAL A 269 43.63 -1.05 -20.58
C VAL A 269 44.68 -0.04 -20.10
N THR A 270 44.28 1.18 -19.71
CA THR A 270 45.23 2.26 -19.38
C THR A 270 46.09 1.97 -18.15
N ILE A 271 45.64 1.10 -17.24
CA ILE A 271 46.46 0.66 -16.10
C ILE A 271 47.71 -0.10 -16.55
N ASN A 272 47.59 -0.91 -17.61
CA ASN A 272 48.71 -1.67 -18.14
C ASN A 272 49.82 -0.74 -18.63
N PHE A 273 49.45 0.38 -19.26
CA PHE A 273 50.40 1.39 -19.72
C PHE A 273 51.03 2.16 -18.56
N ALA A 274 50.23 2.55 -17.56
CA ALA A 274 50.72 3.26 -16.39
C ALA A 274 51.74 2.43 -15.60
N VAL A 275 51.41 1.16 -15.32
CA VAL A 275 52.32 0.22 -14.64
C VAL A 275 53.56 -0.04 -15.50
N HIS A 276 53.40 -0.30 -16.80
CA HIS A 276 54.52 -0.58 -17.70
C HIS A 276 55.52 0.58 -17.77
N ASN A 277 55.02 1.81 -17.90
CA ASN A 277 55.86 3.00 -17.94
C ASN A 277 56.62 3.21 -16.63
N THR A 278 55.96 3.02 -15.49
CA THR A 278 56.58 3.14 -14.16
C THR A 278 57.69 2.11 -13.96
N LEU A 279 57.44 0.84 -14.30
CA LEU A 279 58.45 -0.22 -14.16
C LEU A 279 59.61 -0.04 -15.14
N ASN A 280 59.35 0.38 -16.38
CA ASN A 280 60.41 0.68 -17.35
C ASN A 280 61.31 1.83 -16.90
N ALA A 281 60.73 2.88 -16.29
CA ALA A 281 61.51 3.97 -15.71
C ALA A 281 62.41 3.45 -14.56
N LEU A 282 61.91 2.53 -13.75
CA LEU A 282 62.67 1.89 -12.67
C LEU A 282 63.81 1.01 -13.21
N ILE A 283 63.55 0.23 -14.27
CA ILE A 283 64.55 -0.59 -14.97
C ILE A 283 65.65 0.30 -15.58
N ALA A 284 65.26 1.39 -16.25
CA ALA A 284 66.20 2.33 -16.84
C ALA A 284 67.09 2.98 -15.76
N ARG A 285 66.50 3.31 -14.60
CA ARG A 285 67.23 3.82 -13.44
C ARG A 285 68.23 2.80 -12.89
N ALA A 286 67.82 1.53 -12.72
CA ALA A 286 68.72 0.46 -12.25
C ALA A 286 69.94 0.28 -13.18
N LYS A 287 69.70 0.24 -14.49
CA LYS A 287 70.78 0.18 -15.50
C LYS A 287 71.68 1.42 -15.47
N GLY A 288 71.12 2.58 -15.16
CA GLY A 288 71.86 3.83 -15.00
C GLY A 288 72.92 3.81 -13.88
N PHE A 289 72.82 2.89 -12.92
CA PHE A 289 73.82 2.74 -11.86
C PHE A 289 75.10 2.05 -12.32
N GLU A 290 75.07 1.26 -13.39
CA GLU A 290 76.22 0.50 -13.90
C GLU A 290 77.50 1.34 -14.07
N PRO A 291 77.49 2.46 -14.83
CA PRO A 291 78.69 3.28 -15.01
C PRO A 291 79.18 3.91 -13.71
N GLU A 292 78.28 4.23 -12.78
CA GLU A 292 78.63 4.82 -11.48
C GLU A 292 79.33 3.79 -10.57
N ILE A 293 78.79 2.57 -10.50
CA ILE A 293 79.36 1.47 -9.72
C ILE A 293 80.75 1.09 -10.25
N VAL A 294 80.90 1.00 -11.58
CA VAL A 294 82.18 0.65 -12.22
C VAL A 294 83.24 1.74 -11.99
N GLN A 295 82.86 3.02 -11.96
CA GLN A 295 83.77 4.14 -11.65
C GLN A 295 84.28 4.12 -10.21
N LEU A 296 83.49 3.59 -9.26
CA LEU A 296 83.87 3.48 -7.85
C LEU A 296 84.79 2.28 -7.56
N ALA A 297 85.06 1.43 -8.54
CA ALA A 297 85.94 0.28 -8.38
C ALA A 297 87.40 0.67 -8.17
N VAL A 298 88.10 -0.07 -7.29
CA VAL A 298 89.54 0.14 -7.07
C VAL A 298 90.31 -0.57 -8.18
N LEU A 299 91.17 0.19 -8.87
CA LEU A 299 92.08 -0.33 -9.89
C LEU A 299 93.45 -0.62 -9.29
N SER A 300 93.94 -1.84 -9.51
CA SER A 300 95.24 -2.32 -9.03
C SER A 300 95.99 -3.05 -10.14
N PRO A 301 97.31 -3.30 -10.01
CA PRO A 301 98.05 -4.15 -10.93
C PRO A 301 97.47 -5.57 -11.06
N SER A 302 96.74 -6.03 -10.04
CA SER A 302 96.04 -7.32 -10.01
C SER A 302 94.67 -7.33 -10.70
N GLY A 303 94.10 -6.16 -11.03
CA GLY A 303 92.78 -6.06 -11.65
C GLY A 303 91.87 -4.95 -11.08
N ALA A 304 90.61 -4.95 -11.50
CA ALA A 304 89.54 -4.10 -10.99
C ALA A 304 88.69 -4.86 -9.96
N GLN A 305 88.33 -4.20 -8.85
CA GLN A 305 87.61 -4.85 -7.74
C GLN A 305 86.66 -3.87 -7.05
N LEU A 306 85.47 -4.35 -6.67
CA LEU A 306 84.56 -3.64 -5.77
C LEU A 306 84.97 -3.92 -4.32
N THR A 307 85.29 -2.86 -3.58
CA THR A 307 85.67 -2.94 -2.16
C THR A 307 84.51 -2.53 -1.27
N GLU A 308 84.64 -2.76 0.04
CA GLU A 308 83.69 -2.23 1.03
C GLU A 308 83.55 -0.71 0.91
N ASP A 309 84.66 0.00 0.68
CA ASP A 309 84.67 1.45 0.49
C ASP A 309 83.97 1.87 -0.82
N SER A 310 84.14 1.11 -1.90
CA SER A 310 83.44 1.33 -3.18
C SER A 310 81.92 1.22 -3.02
N LEU A 311 81.44 0.15 -2.38
CA LEU A 311 80.02 -0.07 -2.13
C LEU A 311 79.46 0.93 -1.12
N GLY A 312 80.24 1.27 -0.09
CA GLY A 312 79.89 2.30 0.89
C GLY A 312 79.75 3.69 0.28
N LYS A 313 80.61 4.06 -0.68
CA LYS A 313 80.50 5.33 -1.43
C LYS A 313 79.25 5.38 -2.31
N PHE A 314 78.93 4.30 -3.00
CA PHE A 314 77.69 4.21 -3.79
C PHE A 314 76.45 4.28 -2.89
N ALA A 315 76.45 3.53 -1.79
CA ALA A 315 75.35 3.56 -0.81
C ALA A 315 75.16 4.95 -0.18
N ALA A 316 76.25 5.68 0.09
CA ALA A 316 76.19 7.03 0.62
C ALA A 316 75.67 8.05 -0.42
N ALA A 317 76.03 7.88 -1.70
CA ALA A 317 75.57 8.75 -2.79
C ALA A 317 74.06 8.61 -3.04
N HIS A 318 73.50 7.42 -2.82
CA HIS A 318 72.07 7.11 -2.99
C HIS A 318 71.37 6.82 -1.67
N ASN A 319 71.79 7.49 -0.58
CA ASN A 319 71.23 7.24 0.74
C ASN A 319 69.71 7.45 0.76
N GLY A 320 68.97 6.43 1.22
CA GLY A 320 67.52 6.44 1.26
C GLY A 320 66.82 6.02 -0.03
N ASP A 321 67.55 5.60 -1.06
CA ASP A 321 66.99 4.97 -2.28
C ASP A 321 66.91 3.44 -2.12
N PRO A 322 65.71 2.85 -2.03
CA PRO A 322 65.55 1.41 -1.86
C PRO A 322 66.03 0.59 -3.06
N LEU A 323 65.98 1.15 -4.29
CA LEU A 323 66.51 0.46 -5.46
C LEU A 323 68.03 0.40 -5.41
N ALA A 324 68.69 1.50 -5.06
CA ALA A 324 70.15 1.51 -4.89
C ALA A 324 70.59 0.62 -3.72
N SER A 325 69.79 0.55 -2.64
CA SER A 325 70.04 -0.33 -1.49
C SER A 325 69.99 -1.81 -1.88
N GLU A 326 68.99 -2.22 -2.69
CA GLU A 326 68.91 -3.58 -3.25
C GLU A 326 70.12 -3.87 -4.15
N VAL A 327 70.48 -2.93 -5.03
CA VAL A 327 71.65 -3.07 -5.91
C VAL A 327 72.94 -3.25 -5.10
N VAL A 328 73.13 -2.49 -4.01
CA VAL A 328 74.26 -2.68 -3.08
C VAL A 328 74.24 -4.07 -2.46
N ALA A 329 73.07 -4.53 -2.00
CA ALA A 329 72.92 -5.84 -1.38
C ALA A 329 73.32 -6.97 -2.34
N GLU A 330 72.89 -6.91 -3.60
CA GLU A 330 73.26 -7.91 -4.61
C GLU A 330 74.75 -7.83 -5.00
N LEU A 331 75.30 -6.62 -5.06
CA LEU A 331 76.72 -6.40 -5.36
C LEU A 331 77.66 -6.86 -4.24
N GLN A 332 77.18 -7.10 -3.01
CA GLN A 332 77.99 -7.70 -1.94
C GLN A 332 78.58 -9.05 -2.37
N ASN A 333 77.90 -9.79 -3.26
CA ASN A 333 78.40 -11.05 -3.81
C ASN A 333 79.65 -10.87 -4.71
N LEU A 334 79.86 -9.66 -5.24
CA LEU A 334 81.04 -9.31 -6.02
C LEU A 334 82.12 -8.65 -5.16
N LYS A 335 81.87 -8.44 -3.86
CA LYS A 335 82.81 -7.79 -2.95
C LYS A 335 84.10 -8.57 -2.88
N ASN A 336 85.18 -7.84 -3.08
CA ASN A 336 86.54 -8.34 -3.09
C ASN A 336 86.88 -9.40 -4.13
N VAL A 337 86.02 -9.59 -5.13
CA VAL A 337 86.32 -10.42 -6.30
C VAL A 337 87.19 -9.61 -7.26
N SER A 338 88.36 -10.15 -7.62
CA SER A 338 89.30 -9.48 -8.52
C SER A 338 89.02 -9.84 -9.98
N TYR A 339 88.80 -8.83 -10.83
CA TYR A 339 88.53 -9.00 -12.25
C TYR A 339 89.72 -8.51 -13.08
N ARG A 340 90.01 -9.18 -14.20
CA ARG A 340 91.19 -8.88 -15.04
C ARG A 340 91.31 -7.42 -15.49
N ASN A 341 90.18 -6.75 -15.69
CA ASN A 341 90.10 -5.34 -16.09
C ASN A 341 88.71 -4.78 -15.78
N SER A 342 88.56 -3.46 -15.89
CA SER A 342 87.28 -2.75 -15.70
C SER A 342 86.16 -3.29 -16.60
N LYS A 343 86.45 -3.71 -17.83
CA LYS A 343 85.46 -4.32 -18.73
C LYS A 343 84.90 -5.66 -18.24
N SER A 344 85.73 -6.46 -17.56
CA SER A 344 85.31 -7.75 -16.99
C SER A 344 84.48 -7.55 -15.73
N LEU A 345 84.76 -6.48 -14.97
CA LEU A 345 83.95 -6.05 -13.83
C LEU A 345 82.61 -5.48 -14.28
N ASP A 346 82.60 -4.62 -15.30
CA ASP A 346 81.41 -4.07 -15.95
C ASP A 346 80.44 -5.20 -16.35
N GLN A 347 80.92 -6.23 -17.03
CA GLN A 347 80.11 -7.43 -17.35
C GLN A 347 79.59 -8.21 -16.12
N ALA A 348 80.25 -8.12 -14.97
CA ALA A 348 79.79 -8.75 -13.74
C ALA A 348 78.73 -7.88 -13.04
N VAL A 349 78.92 -6.56 -13.02
CA VAL A 349 77.95 -5.58 -12.52
C VAL A 349 76.68 -5.62 -13.38
N GLY A 350 76.80 -5.63 -14.71
CA GLY A 350 75.66 -5.74 -15.63
C GLY A 350 74.85 -7.02 -15.44
N ARG A 351 75.47 -8.13 -15.01
CA ARG A 351 74.75 -9.37 -14.65
C ARG A 351 73.93 -9.20 -13.38
N VAL A 352 74.51 -8.62 -12.34
CA VAL A 352 73.80 -8.31 -11.09
C VAL A 352 72.63 -7.35 -11.35
N LEU A 353 72.85 -6.30 -12.14
CA LEU A 353 71.77 -5.38 -12.52
C LEU A 353 70.71 -6.06 -13.38
N SER A 354 71.08 -7.04 -14.21
CA SER A 354 70.12 -7.87 -14.94
C SER A 354 69.21 -8.66 -14.00
N GLU A 355 69.74 -9.20 -12.90
CA GLU A 355 68.94 -9.92 -11.88
C GLU A 355 67.95 -8.96 -11.17
N VAL A 356 68.40 -7.77 -10.78
CA VAL A 356 67.53 -6.73 -10.18
C VAL A 356 66.45 -6.28 -11.17
N THR A 357 66.80 -6.06 -12.44
CA THR A 357 65.80 -5.69 -13.48
C THR A 357 64.87 -6.85 -13.84
N GLY A 358 65.31 -8.10 -13.65
CA GLY A 358 64.48 -9.30 -13.73
C GLY A 358 63.38 -9.26 -12.67
N LYS A 359 63.75 -9.05 -11.40
CA LYS A 359 62.79 -8.90 -10.28
C LYS A 359 61.77 -7.76 -10.52
N ILE A 360 62.18 -6.64 -11.14
CA ILE A 360 61.26 -5.56 -11.52
C ILE A 360 60.28 -6.01 -12.61
N SER A 361 60.77 -6.75 -13.61
CA SER A 361 59.95 -7.23 -14.75
C SER A 361 58.97 -8.31 -14.30
N ASP A 362 59.42 -9.19 -13.42
CA ASP A 362 58.63 -10.28 -12.87
C ASP A 362 57.43 -9.75 -12.09
N ALA A 363 57.53 -8.58 -11.44
CA ALA A 363 56.45 -7.95 -10.66
C ALA A 363 55.26 -7.40 -11.51
N TYR A 364 55.43 -7.28 -12.83
CA TYR A 364 54.41 -6.70 -13.73
C TYR A 364 53.06 -7.45 -13.69
N PRO A 365 53.00 -8.79 -13.90
CA PRO A 365 51.76 -9.56 -13.81
C PRO A 365 51.09 -9.49 -12.43
N GLU A 366 51.82 -9.52 -11.33
CA GLU A 366 51.26 -9.47 -9.96
C GLU A 366 50.60 -8.12 -9.69
N ILE A 367 51.22 -7.02 -10.15
CA ILE A 367 50.63 -5.67 -10.04
C ILE A 367 49.31 -5.59 -10.82
N LEU A 368 49.22 -6.22 -11.99
CA LEU A 368 47.97 -6.22 -12.76
C LEU A 368 46.91 -7.16 -12.17
N ASP A 369 47.30 -8.29 -11.60
CA ASP A 369 46.38 -9.26 -10.97
C ASP A 369 45.87 -8.80 -9.59
N SER A 370 46.60 -7.90 -8.93
CA SER A 370 46.18 -7.28 -7.67
C SER A 370 45.27 -6.06 -7.85
N SER A 371 45.06 -5.60 -9.09
CA SER A 371 44.20 -4.43 -9.37
C SER A 371 42.70 -4.74 -9.14
N ASP A 372 42.02 -3.85 -8.42
CA ASP A 372 40.60 -3.97 -8.14
C ASP A 372 39.76 -3.34 -9.28
N MET A 373 38.65 -3.98 -9.62
CA MET A 373 37.65 -3.42 -10.53
C MET A 373 36.76 -2.41 -9.80
N ALA A 374 36.68 -1.19 -10.31
CA ALA A 374 35.80 -0.14 -9.82
C ALA A 374 34.95 0.43 -10.96
N ASN A 375 33.64 0.50 -10.75
CA ASN A 375 32.70 1.13 -11.69
C ASN A 375 32.63 2.63 -11.41
N ALA A 376 33.01 3.44 -12.39
CA ALA A 376 32.78 4.88 -12.38
C ALA A 376 31.45 5.20 -13.08
N TYR A 377 30.76 6.22 -12.59
CA TYR A 377 29.45 6.68 -13.12
C TYR A 377 29.63 8.06 -13.73
N THR A 378 29.25 8.24 -15.00
CA THR A 378 29.45 9.51 -15.71
C THR A 378 28.14 10.07 -16.29
N PHE A 379 27.88 11.35 -16.03
CA PHE A 379 26.77 12.09 -16.63
C PHE A 379 27.24 12.76 -17.92
N ASP A 380 27.38 11.96 -18.97
CA ASP A 380 27.74 12.46 -20.29
C ASP A 380 26.55 13.16 -21.00
N GLU A 381 26.84 13.86 -22.10
CA GLU A 381 25.77 14.53 -22.85
C GLU A 381 24.72 13.56 -23.40
N LYS A 382 25.08 12.31 -23.62
CA LYS A 382 24.16 11.28 -24.11
C LYS A 382 23.16 10.91 -23.01
N THR A 383 23.63 10.69 -21.80
CA THR A 383 22.84 10.42 -20.60
C THR A 383 21.82 11.53 -20.38
N ILE A 384 22.25 12.79 -20.40
CA ILE A 384 21.35 13.94 -20.22
C ILE A 384 20.30 14.00 -21.34
N ARG A 385 20.69 13.81 -22.61
CA ARG A 385 19.74 13.76 -23.74
C ARG A 385 18.71 12.64 -23.60
N GLU A 386 19.12 11.47 -23.13
CA GLU A 386 18.20 10.34 -22.90
C GLU A 386 17.24 10.59 -21.73
N ILE A 387 17.72 11.24 -20.67
CA ILE A 387 16.91 11.69 -19.53
C ILE A 387 15.88 12.75 -19.97
N ASP A 388 16.30 13.73 -20.79
CA ASP A 388 15.45 14.79 -21.35
C ASP A 388 14.34 14.23 -22.25
N LEU A 389 14.62 13.18 -23.03
CA LEU A 389 13.61 12.53 -23.86
C LEU A 389 12.53 11.85 -23.01
N GLU A 390 12.89 11.31 -21.84
CA GLU A 390 11.95 10.67 -20.93
C GLU A 390 11.19 11.67 -20.04
N LYS A 391 11.67 12.91 -19.90
CA LYS A 391 11.03 13.99 -19.12
C LYS A 391 9.52 14.14 -19.38
N LYS A 392 9.08 13.97 -20.62
CA LYS A 392 7.64 14.05 -20.99
C LYS A 392 6.77 12.97 -20.33
N ASN A 393 7.36 11.84 -19.97
CA ASN A 393 6.68 10.78 -19.24
C ASN A 393 6.59 11.09 -17.74
N PHE A 394 7.19 12.19 -17.26
CA PHE A 394 7.25 12.55 -15.85
C PHE A 394 6.30 13.68 -15.45
N THR A 395 5.83 14.45 -16.43
CA THR A 395 4.85 15.52 -16.20
C THR A 395 3.44 15.02 -16.50
N VAL A 396 2.50 15.25 -15.58
CA VAL A 396 1.09 14.90 -15.79
C VAL A 396 0.42 16.04 -16.56
N PRO A 397 -0.20 15.77 -17.73
CA PRO A 397 -0.90 16.80 -18.49
C PRO A 397 -1.98 17.52 -17.67
N GLN A 398 -2.10 18.83 -17.88
CA GLN A 398 -2.99 19.72 -17.14
C GLN A 398 -4.45 19.23 -17.09
N ILE A 399 -4.95 18.62 -18.17
CA ILE A 399 -6.30 18.03 -18.23
C ILE A 399 -6.53 16.98 -17.12
N TYR A 400 -5.55 16.12 -16.85
CA TYR A 400 -5.69 15.10 -15.81
C TYR A 400 -5.63 15.72 -14.41
N LEU A 401 -4.82 16.76 -14.22
CA LEU A 401 -4.76 17.49 -12.95
C LEU A 401 -6.09 18.17 -12.63
N GLU A 402 -6.75 18.75 -13.63
CA GLU A 402 -8.08 19.36 -13.47
C GLU A 402 -9.16 18.33 -13.12
N ILE A 403 -9.11 17.14 -13.74
CA ILE A 403 -10.03 16.03 -13.43
C ILE A 403 -9.81 15.53 -12.00
N LEU A 404 -8.54 15.41 -11.57
CA LEU A 404 -8.16 14.92 -10.25
C LEU A 404 -8.34 15.96 -9.15
N ALA A 405 -8.51 17.25 -9.46
CA ALA A 405 -8.66 18.31 -8.48
C ALA A 405 -9.80 18.06 -7.47
N GLY A 406 -10.84 17.34 -7.87
CA GLY A 406 -11.92 16.92 -6.96
C GLY A 406 -11.52 15.86 -5.92
N LEU A 407 -10.29 15.31 -5.97
CA LEU A 407 -9.72 14.42 -4.95
C LEU A 407 -8.73 15.15 -4.05
N GLN A 408 -8.57 16.48 -4.22
CA GLN A 408 -7.66 17.26 -3.40
C GLN A 408 -8.07 17.17 -1.92
N ASN A 409 -7.10 16.85 -1.06
CA ASN A 409 -7.24 16.68 0.39
C ASN A 409 -8.15 15.53 0.85
N VAL A 410 -8.56 14.64 -0.05
CA VAL A 410 -9.31 13.41 0.27
C VAL A 410 -8.31 12.30 0.62
N ASP A 411 -8.38 11.82 1.86
CA ASP A 411 -7.47 10.79 2.37
C ASP A 411 -8.07 9.40 2.16
N PHE A 412 -7.25 8.47 1.67
CA PHE A 412 -7.60 7.07 1.47
C PHE A 412 -6.65 6.17 2.27
N PRO A 413 -7.17 5.12 2.93
CA PRO A 413 -6.33 4.23 3.71
C PRO A 413 -5.45 3.36 2.81
N ALA A 414 -5.85 3.03 1.57
CA ALA A 414 -5.13 2.10 0.70
C ALA A 414 -5.03 2.62 -0.74
N SER A 415 -3.99 2.17 -1.48
CA SER A 415 -3.74 2.60 -2.86
C SER A 415 -4.91 2.27 -3.78
N GLY A 416 -5.43 1.04 -3.70
CA GLY A 416 -6.52 0.59 -4.58
C GLY A 416 -7.79 1.44 -4.46
N LEU A 417 -8.06 2.00 -3.27
CA LEU A 417 -9.19 2.90 -3.06
C LEU A 417 -8.95 4.25 -3.74
N PHE A 418 -7.75 4.83 -3.59
CA PHE A 418 -7.37 6.06 -4.27
C PHE A 418 -7.35 5.89 -5.80
N GLU A 419 -6.80 4.78 -6.30
CA GLU A 419 -6.78 4.47 -7.73
C GLU A 419 -8.20 4.34 -8.30
N SER A 420 -9.10 3.65 -7.58
CA SER A 420 -10.49 3.55 -7.99
C SER A 420 -11.19 4.91 -8.00
N ALA A 421 -10.90 5.77 -7.02
CA ALA A 421 -11.39 7.15 -7.00
C ALA A 421 -10.89 7.96 -8.20
N ALA A 422 -9.58 7.91 -8.48
CA ALA A 422 -8.98 8.59 -9.63
C ALA A 422 -9.58 8.10 -10.97
N ASN A 423 -9.71 6.79 -11.14
CA ASN A 423 -10.32 6.19 -12.32
C ASN A 423 -11.81 6.54 -12.44
N SER A 424 -12.54 6.57 -11.33
CA SER A 424 -13.94 7.01 -11.31
C SER A 424 -14.09 8.49 -11.69
N ARG A 425 -13.15 9.36 -11.29
CA ARG A 425 -13.13 10.76 -11.75
C ARG A 425 -12.95 10.85 -13.26
N MET A 426 -12.03 10.05 -13.80
CA MET A 426 -11.79 9.99 -15.24
C MET A 426 -13.04 9.56 -16.00
N ALA A 427 -13.68 8.47 -15.56
CA ALA A 427 -14.91 7.96 -16.16
C ALA A 427 -16.06 8.99 -16.08
N ASN A 428 -16.30 9.58 -14.91
CA ASN A 428 -17.37 10.58 -14.73
C ASN A 428 -17.10 11.88 -15.51
N PHE A 429 -15.83 12.23 -15.74
CA PHE A 429 -15.48 13.36 -16.59
C PHE A 429 -15.80 13.06 -18.05
N VAL A 430 -15.40 11.89 -18.55
CA VAL A 430 -15.70 11.44 -19.92
C VAL A 430 -17.20 11.37 -20.15
N GLU A 431 -17.95 10.66 -19.29
CA GLU A 431 -19.39 10.47 -19.43
C GLU A 431 -20.17 11.80 -19.46
N ARG A 432 -19.84 12.74 -18.57
CA ARG A 432 -20.51 14.06 -18.53
C ARG A 432 -20.23 14.88 -19.78
N ASN A 433 -18.99 14.90 -20.25
CA ASN A 433 -18.63 15.66 -21.46
C ASN A 433 -19.20 15.00 -22.72
N GLU A 434 -19.19 13.67 -22.80
CA GLU A 434 -19.80 12.93 -23.92
C GLU A 434 -21.31 13.20 -23.99
N ALA A 435 -22.02 13.18 -22.86
CA ALA A 435 -23.44 13.49 -22.80
C ALA A 435 -23.76 14.92 -23.27
N SER A 436 -22.95 15.91 -22.85
CA SER A 436 -23.08 17.30 -23.30
C SER A 436 -22.71 17.48 -24.78
N VAL A 437 -21.67 16.80 -25.27
CA VAL A 437 -21.28 16.83 -26.69
C VAL A 437 -22.39 16.25 -27.55
N ARG A 438 -22.91 15.08 -27.17
CA ARG A 438 -23.99 14.39 -27.88
C ARG A 438 -25.23 15.28 -27.99
N SER A 439 -25.68 15.86 -26.88
CA SER A 439 -26.89 16.70 -26.86
C SER A 439 -26.77 17.92 -27.78
N VAL A 440 -25.59 18.56 -27.83
CA VAL A 440 -25.34 19.73 -28.68
C VAL A 440 -25.26 19.36 -30.16
N ILE A 441 -24.53 18.29 -30.51
CA ILE A 441 -24.40 17.85 -31.91
C ILE A 441 -25.75 17.42 -32.47
N GLU A 442 -26.55 16.67 -31.70
CA GLU A 442 -27.88 16.22 -32.12
C GLU A 442 -28.85 17.39 -32.30
N ALA A 443 -28.87 18.34 -31.38
CA ALA A 443 -29.74 19.52 -31.46
C ALA A 443 -29.42 20.40 -32.67
N ARG A 444 -28.14 20.45 -33.08
CA ARG A 444 -27.65 21.31 -34.16
C ARG A 444 -27.47 20.59 -35.50
N GLN A 445 -27.57 19.26 -35.52
CA GLN A 445 -27.29 18.42 -36.69
C GLN A 445 -25.91 18.74 -37.31
N SER A 446 -24.89 18.99 -36.48
CA SER A 446 -23.56 19.41 -36.93
C SER A 446 -22.73 18.23 -37.44
N ALA A 447 -22.16 18.34 -38.64
CA ALA A 447 -21.26 17.33 -39.25
C ALA A 447 -19.81 17.85 -39.41
N SER A 448 -19.47 18.99 -38.81
CA SER A 448 -18.13 19.57 -38.80
C SER A 448 -17.91 20.39 -37.53
N VAL A 449 -16.65 20.54 -37.11
CA VAL A 449 -16.29 21.43 -36.00
C VAL A 449 -16.06 22.84 -36.52
N ASP A 450 -17.00 23.75 -36.23
CA ASP A 450 -16.90 25.19 -36.49
C ASP A 450 -16.91 26.00 -35.17
N GLN A 451 -16.68 27.31 -35.27
CA GLN A 451 -16.67 28.18 -34.08
C GLN A 451 -18.03 28.20 -33.37
N ALA A 452 -19.14 28.07 -34.11
CA ALA A 452 -20.47 28.10 -33.54
C ALA A 452 -20.77 26.84 -32.72
N LEU A 453 -20.24 25.68 -33.13
CA LEU A 453 -20.31 24.42 -32.40
C LEU A 453 -19.48 24.51 -31.11
N LEU A 454 -18.23 24.97 -31.19
CA LEU A 454 -17.38 25.14 -29.99
C LEU A 454 -18.03 26.04 -28.95
N GLU A 455 -18.67 27.12 -29.40
CA GLU A 455 -19.33 28.07 -28.49
C GLU A 455 -20.60 27.46 -27.88
N ALA A 456 -21.35 26.69 -28.67
CA ALA A 456 -22.50 25.94 -28.16
C ALA A 456 -22.08 24.86 -27.14
N LEU A 457 -20.98 24.15 -27.39
CA LEU A 457 -20.43 23.16 -26.46
C LEU A 457 -19.99 23.84 -25.15
N LYS A 458 -19.32 24.98 -25.23
CA LYS A 458 -18.95 25.79 -24.06
C LYS A 458 -20.17 26.24 -23.25
N GLN A 459 -21.23 26.69 -23.91
CA GLN A 459 -22.49 27.07 -23.27
C GLN A 459 -23.17 25.89 -22.56
N ASN A 460 -22.93 24.66 -23.02
CA ASN A 460 -23.45 23.43 -22.42
C ASN A 460 -22.45 22.77 -21.44
N SER A 461 -21.56 23.58 -20.86
CA SER A 461 -20.63 23.16 -19.79
C SER A 461 -19.67 22.03 -20.20
N VAL A 462 -19.35 21.90 -21.48
CA VAL A 462 -18.21 21.08 -21.92
C VAL A 462 -16.93 21.76 -21.43
N ALA A 463 -16.05 20.98 -20.80
CA ALA A 463 -14.84 21.50 -20.16
C ALA A 463 -13.86 22.09 -21.19
N ASP A 464 -13.17 23.18 -20.84
CA ASP A 464 -12.22 23.87 -21.73
C ASP A 464 -11.14 22.94 -22.33
N PRO A 465 -10.55 21.96 -21.60
CA PRO A 465 -9.62 21.01 -22.20
C PRO A 465 -10.25 20.11 -23.27
N VAL A 466 -11.53 19.76 -23.11
CA VAL A 466 -12.29 18.99 -24.09
C VAL A 466 -12.61 19.86 -25.31
N LEU A 467 -12.95 21.14 -25.10
CA LEU A 467 -13.13 22.08 -26.20
C LEU A 467 -11.85 22.23 -27.04
N ALA A 468 -10.69 22.34 -26.39
CA ALA A 468 -9.40 22.40 -27.07
C ALA A 468 -9.11 21.12 -27.86
N MET A 469 -9.47 19.96 -27.31
CA MET A 469 -9.36 18.66 -27.99
C MET A 469 -10.28 18.60 -29.22
N ILE A 470 -11.55 18.98 -29.08
CA ILE A 470 -12.52 19.01 -30.18
C ILE A 470 -12.10 20.03 -31.26
N ALA A 471 -11.52 21.17 -30.87
CA ALA A 471 -11.01 22.17 -31.80
C ALA A 471 -9.90 21.63 -32.71
N ALA A 472 -9.15 20.61 -32.29
CA ALA A 472 -8.16 19.94 -33.15
C ALA A 472 -8.77 19.19 -34.35
N LEU A 473 -10.10 18.99 -34.36
CA LEU A 473 -10.85 18.41 -35.48
C LEU A 473 -11.36 19.47 -36.46
N GLN A 474 -11.12 20.77 -36.22
CA GLN A 474 -11.48 21.84 -37.16
C GLN A 474 -10.87 21.60 -38.55
N GLY A 475 -11.64 21.90 -39.59
CA GLY A 475 -11.23 21.70 -40.98
C GLY A 475 -11.46 20.28 -41.52
N ARG A 476 -11.87 19.31 -40.69
CA ARG A 476 -12.38 18.01 -41.16
C ARG A 476 -13.89 18.07 -41.38
N GLN A 477 -14.36 17.56 -42.52
CA GLN A 477 -15.76 17.22 -42.72
C GLN A 477 -16.01 15.77 -42.37
N PHE A 478 -17.11 15.53 -41.67
CA PHE A 478 -17.60 14.19 -41.35
C PHE A 478 -18.85 13.91 -42.18
N GLU A 479 -19.08 12.64 -42.49
CA GLU A 479 -20.17 12.23 -43.39
C GLU A 479 -21.56 12.60 -42.84
N ASN A 480 -21.71 12.56 -41.52
CA ASN A 480 -22.95 12.87 -40.81
C ASN A 480 -22.65 13.25 -39.35
N PRO A 481 -23.65 13.76 -38.59
CA PRO A 481 -23.48 14.11 -37.19
C PRO A 481 -23.05 12.94 -36.29
N ASP A 482 -23.47 11.71 -36.60
CA ASP A 482 -23.06 10.52 -35.85
C ASP A 482 -21.56 10.23 -36.00
N ALA A 483 -21.00 10.42 -37.19
CA ALA A 483 -19.57 10.24 -37.46
C ALA A 483 -18.72 11.27 -36.70
N LEU A 484 -19.17 12.54 -36.64
CA LEU A 484 -18.52 13.55 -35.81
C LEU A 484 -18.63 13.19 -34.31
N ARG A 485 -19.82 12.77 -33.86
CA ARG A 485 -20.04 12.37 -32.46
C ARG A 485 -19.12 11.21 -32.07
N ASN A 486 -19.07 10.17 -32.89
CA ASN A 486 -18.24 8.99 -32.63
C ASN A 486 -16.76 9.37 -32.61
N ALA A 487 -16.28 10.21 -33.54
CA ALA A 487 -14.90 10.67 -33.54
C ALA A 487 -14.52 11.47 -32.27
N ILE A 488 -15.43 12.28 -31.74
CA ILE A 488 -15.21 12.98 -30.46
C ILE A 488 -15.28 12.00 -29.28
N GLY A 489 -16.24 11.06 -29.30
CA GLY A 489 -16.36 9.99 -28.32
C GLY A 489 -15.08 9.14 -28.21
N ASP A 490 -14.52 8.73 -29.36
CA ASP A 490 -13.26 7.99 -29.42
C ASP A 490 -12.09 8.78 -28.80
N GLN A 491 -12.03 10.10 -29.01
CA GLN A 491 -11.00 10.95 -28.38
C GLN A 491 -11.19 11.09 -26.87
N LEU A 492 -12.44 11.14 -26.40
CA LEU A 492 -12.79 11.16 -24.98
C LEU A 492 -12.45 9.83 -24.30
N GLU A 493 -12.77 8.69 -24.91
CA GLU A 493 -12.40 7.39 -24.34
C GLU A 493 -10.87 7.19 -24.36
N ALA A 494 -10.20 7.59 -25.45
CA ALA A 494 -8.73 7.59 -25.52
C ALA A 494 -8.06 8.51 -24.48
N LEU A 495 -8.76 9.53 -23.96
CA LEU A 495 -8.26 10.33 -22.84
C LEU A 495 -8.18 9.48 -21.57
N LYS A 496 -9.23 8.70 -21.28
CA LYS A 496 -9.27 7.80 -20.14
C LYS A 496 -8.22 6.70 -20.25
N ASP A 497 -8.07 6.07 -21.41
CA ASP A 497 -7.06 5.01 -21.60
C ASP A 497 -5.64 5.54 -21.43
N ARG A 498 -5.36 6.74 -21.95
CA ARG A 498 -4.07 7.41 -21.77
C ARG A 498 -3.78 7.83 -20.34
N TYR A 499 -4.76 7.90 -19.43
CA TYR A 499 -4.49 8.19 -18.01
C TYR A 499 -3.66 7.08 -17.34
N SER A 500 -3.81 5.82 -17.79
CA SER A 500 -3.09 4.67 -17.24
C SER A 500 -1.56 4.84 -17.23
N GLN A 501 -1.00 5.60 -18.19
CA GLN A 501 0.44 5.89 -18.25
C GLN A 501 0.91 6.82 -17.11
N TYR A 502 0.01 7.64 -16.57
CA TYR A 502 0.28 8.61 -15.50
C TYR A 502 -0.14 8.10 -14.12
N GLN A 503 -0.99 7.07 -14.06
CA GLN A 503 -1.51 6.51 -12.80
C GLN A 503 -0.40 6.14 -11.80
N PRO A 504 0.71 5.46 -12.18
CA PRO A 504 1.79 5.18 -11.23
C PRO A 504 2.41 6.44 -10.61
N LEU A 505 2.39 7.56 -11.35
CA LEU A 505 2.99 8.84 -10.93
C LEU A 505 2.09 9.56 -9.95
N VAL A 506 0.82 9.64 -10.30
CA VAL A 506 -0.22 10.19 -9.44
C VAL A 506 -0.30 9.39 -8.15
N LEU A 507 -0.20 8.06 -8.22
CA LEU A 507 -0.22 7.19 -7.04
C LEU A 507 1.02 7.38 -6.16
N ALA A 508 2.21 7.45 -6.77
CA ALA A 508 3.45 7.71 -6.03
C ALA A 508 3.39 9.05 -5.31
N GLN A 509 2.93 10.10 -5.98
CA GLN A 509 2.76 11.42 -5.40
C GLN A 509 1.72 11.44 -4.27
N ALA A 510 0.60 10.75 -4.47
CA ALA A 510 -0.46 10.67 -3.47
C ALA A 510 -0.01 9.95 -2.19
N ARG A 511 1.06 9.14 -2.23
CA ARG A 511 1.49 8.34 -1.08
C ARG A 511 2.09 9.21 0.02
N LYS A 512 1.39 9.31 1.15
CA LYS A 512 1.83 10.06 2.34
C LYS A 512 2.39 9.12 3.40
N LYS A 513 3.63 9.38 3.84
CA LYS A 513 4.29 8.65 4.94
C LYS A 513 4.01 9.35 6.27
N HIS A 514 3.53 8.59 7.26
CA HIS A 514 3.20 9.07 8.61
C HIS A 514 4.07 8.37 9.64
N SER A 515 4.99 9.11 10.27
CA SER A 515 5.88 8.57 11.32
C SER A 515 5.23 8.68 12.69
N PHE A 516 5.39 7.64 13.50
CA PHE A 516 4.95 7.64 14.91
C PHE A 516 5.76 8.61 15.80
N SER A 517 6.92 9.10 15.34
CA SER A 517 7.69 10.13 16.05
C SER A 517 7.02 11.51 16.06
N GLN A 518 6.07 11.76 15.15
CA GLN A 518 5.42 13.05 14.94
C GLN A 518 3.96 13.06 15.43
N VAL A 519 3.57 12.09 16.27
CA VAL A 519 2.19 11.98 16.76
C VAL A 519 1.82 13.23 17.56
N LYS A 520 0.71 13.85 17.15
CA LYS A 520 0.12 14.98 17.84
C LYS A 520 -0.96 14.51 18.81
N ILE A 521 -1.25 15.32 19.83
CA ILE A 521 -2.32 15.04 20.79
C ILE A 521 -3.67 15.35 20.15
N ALA A 522 -4.59 14.41 20.23
CA ALA A 522 -5.98 14.57 19.81
C ALA A 522 -6.75 15.41 20.83
N ASP A 523 -7.28 16.55 20.39
CA ASP A 523 -8.15 17.42 21.19
C ASP A 523 -9.55 17.42 20.59
N LEU A 524 -10.37 16.46 21.02
CA LEU A 524 -11.75 16.35 20.57
C LEU A 524 -12.64 17.27 21.41
N ASP A 525 -13.47 18.06 20.73
CA ASP A 525 -14.58 18.76 21.35
C ASP A 525 -15.93 18.26 20.85
N GLY A 526 -16.87 18.11 21.78
CA GLY A 526 -18.23 17.75 21.41
C GLY A 526 -19.01 18.93 20.85
N ASP A 527 -18.49 20.17 20.92
CA ASP A 527 -19.19 21.40 20.48
C ASP A 527 -20.61 21.46 21.06
N SER A 528 -20.71 21.14 22.35
CA SER A 528 -21.97 20.98 23.07
C SER A 528 -22.92 19.92 22.47
N CYS A 529 -22.53 18.93 21.67
CA CYS A 529 -23.45 17.92 21.14
C CYS A 529 -24.07 17.00 22.23
N ASN A 530 -25.18 16.33 21.89
CA ASN A 530 -25.73 15.25 22.72
C ASN A 530 -24.82 14.02 22.71
N CYS A 531 -24.91 13.18 23.74
CA CYS A 531 -24.31 11.86 23.69
C CYS A 531 -24.93 11.00 22.58
N VAL A 532 -24.18 10.01 22.11
CA VAL A 532 -24.70 9.05 21.14
C VAL A 532 -25.88 8.27 21.71
N ARG A 533 -26.90 8.09 20.89
CA ARG A 533 -28.12 7.35 21.26
C ARG A 533 -27.96 5.86 21.10
N GLN A 534 -28.61 5.10 21.98
CA GLN A 534 -28.61 3.63 21.85
C GLN A 534 -29.52 3.18 20.68
N ASN A 535 -30.54 3.97 20.34
CA ASN A 535 -31.58 3.62 19.36
C ASN A 535 -31.36 4.15 17.93
N LEU A 536 -30.13 4.48 17.52
CA LEU A 536 -29.86 4.86 16.12
C LEU A 536 -30.31 3.76 15.15
N ALA A 537 -30.78 4.16 13.97
CA ALA A 537 -31.29 3.26 12.92
C ALA A 537 -30.23 2.26 12.40
N GLY A 538 -28.95 2.51 12.68
CA GLY A 538 -27.84 1.62 12.37
C GLY A 538 -26.60 1.90 13.23
N GLN A 539 -25.46 1.40 12.80
CA GLN A 539 -24.16 1.82 13.32
C GLN A 539 -23.58 3.00 12.52
N VAL A 540 -22.86 3.88 13.21
CA VAL A 540 -22.09 4.95 12.58
C VAL A 540 -20.68 4.89 13.14
N PHE A 541 -19.73 4.65 12.23
CA PHE A 541 -18.30 4.55 12.52
C PHE A 541 -17.56 5.77 12.00
N GLY A 542 -16.53 6.19 12.72
CA GLY A 542 -15.62 7.24 12.27
C GLY A 542 -14.19 6.78 12.48
N PHE A 543 -13.38 6.80 11.42
CA PHE A 543 -11.96 6.48 11.54
C PHE A 543 -11.16 7.71 11.93
N TYR A 544 -10.33 7.55 12.96
CA TYR A 544 -9.41 8.59 13.43
C TYR A 544 -7.97 8.12 13.23
N PRO A 545 -7.39 8.32 12.04
CA PRO A 545 -5.95 8.16 11.88
C PRO A 545 -5.13 9.11 12.77
N PHE A 546 -4.10 8.61 13.43
CA PHE A 546 -3.31 9.42 14.38
C PHE A 546 -2.69 10.69 13.76
N TRP A 547 -2.43 10.68 12.45
CA TRP A 547 -1.81 11.80 11.73
C TRP A 547 -2.76 12.99 11.50
N ILE A 548 -4.08 12.83 11.70
CA ILE A 548 -5.03 13.94 11.59
C ILE A 548 -5.16 14.74 12.89
N ALA A 549 -4.50 14.31 13.97
CA ALA A 549 -4.44 15.06 15.22
C ALA A 549 -3.67 16.39 15.03
N GLY A 550 -3.75 17.30 16.00
CA GLY A 550 -2.98 18.56 15.97
C GLY A 550 -3.74 19.87 16.09
N GLY A 551 -4.96 19.84 16.61
CA GLY A 551 -5.78 21.03 16.91
C GLY A 551 -7.11 20.62 17.54
N ALA A 552 -7.87 21.60 18.05
CA ALA A 552 -9.21 21.37 18.57
C ALA A 552 -10.16 20.98 17.42
N GLN A 553 -10.79 19.81 17.54
CA GLN A 553 -11.62 19.21 16.50
C GLN A 553 -13.05 19.00 17.01
N LYS A 554 -14.02 19.70 16.41
CA LYS A 554 -15.43 19.60 16.80
C LYS A 554 -16.08 18.37 16.17
N VAL A 555 -16.62 17.47 16.99
CA VAL A 555 -17.19 16.18 16.59
C VAL A 555 -18.66 16.10 16.96
N ASN A 556 -19.49 15.64 16.03
CA ASN A 556 -20.89 15.35 16.29
C ASN A 556 -21.08 13.96 16.94
N PHE A 557 -20.90 13.90 18.26
CA PHE A 557 -21.07 12.65 19.00
C PHE A 557 -22.52 12.12 19.03
N SER A 558 -23.53 12.90 18.64
CA SER A 558 -24.93 12.47 18.75
C SER A 558 -25.29 11.30 17.85
N VAL A 559 -24.55 11.15 16.74
CA VAL A 559 -24.71 10.09 15.74
C VAL A 559 -23.57 9.08 15.76
N LEU A 560 -22.39 9.42 16.30
CA LEU A 560 -21.18 8.61 16.22
C LEU A 560 -21.12 7.53 17.32
N LYS A 561 -21.37 6.25 16.97
CA LYS A 561 -21.32 5.14 17.94
C LYS A 561 -19.91 4.69 18.27
N ARG A 562 -19.02 4.69 17.28
CA ARG A 562 -17.68 4.11 17.40
C ARG A 562 -16.64 4.97 16.68
N ILE A 563 -15.52 5.19 17.35
CA ILE A 563 -14.30 5.75 16.76
C ILE A 563 -13.31 4.61 16.59
N GLU A 564 -12.82 4.42 15.37
CA GLU A 564 -11.75 3.49 15.04
C GLU A 564 -10.42 4.27 15.09
N TYR A 565 -9.69 4.17 16.20
CA TYR A 565 -8.44 4.90 16.35
C TYR A 565 -7.31 4.13 15.63
N TYR A 566 -6.87 4.70 14.51
CA TYR A 566 -6.05 4.06 13.48
C TYR A 566 -4.60 4.55 13.53
N ALA A 567 -3.58 3.69 13.51
CA ALA A 567 -3.57 2.25 13.79
C ALA A 567 -2.22 1.88 14.40
N LEU A 568 -2.13 0.67 14.94
CA LEU A 568 -0.88 0.07 15.42
C LEU A 568 -0.51 -1.11 14.52
N GLY A 569 0.77 -1.20 14.15
CA GLY A 569 1.35 -2.33 13.43
C GLY A 569 1.82 -3.43 14.38
N PHE A 570 2.26 -4.57 13.82
CA PHE A 570 2.98 -5.60 14.57
C PHE A 570 4.06 -6.28 13.72
N ASP A 571 5.14 -6.70 14.39
CA ASP A 571 6.31 -7.35 13.77
C ASP A 571 6.08 -8.85 13.48
N ASP A 572 7.08 -9.51 12.89
CA ASP A 572 7.07 -10.96 12.59
C ASP A 572 7.05 -11.85 13.83
N SER A 573 7.37 -11.30 14.99
CA SER A 573 7.26 -11.99 16.29
C SER A 573 5.90 -11.78 16.96
N GLY A 574 5.00 -10.99 16.37
CA GLY A 574 3.69 -10.65 16.94
C GLY A 574 3.75 -9.57 18.04
N ASN A 575 4.84 -8.81 18.15
CA ASN A 575 4.87 -7.65 19.04
C ASN A 575 4.18 -6.47 18.37
N ILE A 576 3.27 -5.82 19.10
CA ILE A 576 2.64 -4.58 18.64
C ILE A 576 3.67 -3.46 18.71
N THR A 577 3.88 -2.76 17.60
CA THR A 577 4.83 -1.65 17.50
C THR A 577 4.15 -0.33 17.89
N ASN A 578 4.93 0.63 18.41
CA ASN A 578 4.51 2.01 18.68
C ASN A 578 3.27 2.16 19.59
N SER A 579 3.07 1.23 20.54
CA SER A 579 1.91 1.25 21.44
C SER A 579 1.81 2.50 22.32
N SER A 580 2.90 3.26 22.50
CA SER A 580 2.93 4.53 23.25
C SER A 580 1.95 5.59 22.72
N VAL A 581 1.69 5.57 21.41
CA VAL A 581 0.71 6.43 20.73
C VAL A 581 -0.69 6.25 21.31
N TRP A 582 -1.02 5.01 21.64
CA TRP A 582 -2.29 4.64 22.28
C TRP A 582 -2.28 4.90 23.79
N THR A 583 -1.16 4.62 24.47
CA THR A 583 -1.14 4.55 25.94
C THR A 583 -0.85 5.86 26.65
N THR A 584 0.16 6.61 26.23
CA THR A 584 0.65 7.78 27.00
C THR A 584 0.42 9.10 26.28
N GLN A 585 0.28 9.10 24.95
CA GLN A 585 0.21 10.34 24.17
C GLN A 585 -1.22 10.87 24.00
N ASN A 586 -2.26 10.02 24.07
CA ASN A 586 -3.64 10.39 23.72
C ASN A 586 -4.76 9.96 24.71
N PRO A 587 -4.58 10.04 26.05
CA PRO A 587 -5.67 9.68 26.98
C PRO A 587 -6.92 10.55 26.81
N GLY A 588 -6.76 11.81 26.38
CA GLY A 588 -7.86 12.78 26.19
C GLY A 588 -8.91 12.33 25.16
N LEU A 589 -8.51 11.64 24.09
CA LEU A 589 -9.43 11.12 23.06
C LEU A 589 -10.42 10.12 23.67
N PHE A 590 -9.91 9.15 24.43
CA PHE A 590 -10.73 8.11 25.07
C PHE A 590 -11.66 8.70 26.11
N GLU A 591 -11.15 9.57 26.97
CA GLU A 591 -11.95 10.23 27.99
C GLU A 591 -13.08 11.06 27.38
N LYS A 592 -12.79 11.80 26.30
CA LYS A 592 -13.79 12.60 25.60
C LYS A 592 -14.83 11.71 24.92
N ALA A 593 -14.43 10.70 24.14
CA ALA A 593 -15.36 9.79 23.49
C ALA A 593 -16.31 9.12 24.51
N HIS A 594 -15.77 8.58 25.62
CA HIS A 594 -16.57 7.96 26.68
C HIS A 594 -17.48 8.94 27.40
N ARG A 595 -17.07 10.20 27.53
CA ARG A 595 -17.93 11.26 28.06
C ARG A 595 -19.21 11.40 27.24
N TYR A 596 -19.14 11.26 25.92
CA TYR A 596 -20.32 11.29 25.04
C TYR A 596 -20.92 9.91 24.73
N SER A 597 -20.49 8.86 25.44
CA SER A 597 -20.92 7.46 25.27
C SER A 597 -20.56 6.83 23.92
N THR A 598 -19.66 7.45 23.16
CA THR A 598 -19.05 6.88 21.97
C THR A 598 -17.94 5.92 22.38
N ARG A 599 -17.88 4.75 21.74
CA ARG A 599 -16.87 3.74 22.01
C ARG A 599 -15.62 3.96 21.16
N VAL A 600 -14.46 3.51 21.63
CA VAL A 600 -13.21 3.58 20.85
C VAL A 600 -12.64 2.18 20.66
N ASP A 601 -12.46 1.79 19.40
CA ASP A 601 -11.81 0.53 19.02
C ASP A 601 -10.41 0.80 18.50
N LEU A 602 -9.49 -0.09 18.85
CA LEU A 602 -8.11 -0.06 18.39
C LEU A 602 -8.00 -0.76 17.04
N VAL A 603 -7.45 -0.10 16.02
CA VAL A 603 -7.14 -0.78 14.76
C VAL A 603 -5.74 -1.38 14.83
N ILE A 604 -5.66 -2.70 14.71
CA ILE A 604 -4.42 -3.45 14.53
C ILE A 604 -4.30 -3.77 13.06
N GLU A 605 -3.25 -3.27 12.42
CA GLU A 605 -3.07 -3.43 10.98
C GLU A 605 -1.78 -4.14 10.63
N ARG A 606 -1.81 -4.83 9.49
CA ARG A 606 -0.62 -5.32 8.81
C ARG A 606 -0.96 -5.52 7.34
N ARG A 607 -0.12 -4.95 6.47
CA ARG A 607 -0.32 -4.95 5.01
C ARG A 607 0.77 -5.67 4.24
N ASP A 608 1.93 -5.86 4.86
CA ASP A 608 3.05 -6.59 4.27
C ASP A 608 3.19 -7.97 4.91
N TRP A 609 3.04 -8.99 4.08
CA TRP A 609 3.13 -10.40 4.46
C TRP A 609 4.31 -11.12 3.75
N LYS A 610 5.21 -10.38 3.08
CA LYS A 610 6.36 -10.97 2.36
C LYS A 610 7.25 -11.77 3.31
N SER A 611 7.76 -11.14 4.37
CA SER A 611 8.58 -11.83 5.38
C SER A 611 7.78 -12.87 6.17
N TRP A 612 6.49 -12.65 6.38
CA TRP A 612 5.61 -13.62 7.05
C TRP A 612 5.58 -14.97 6.33
N SER A 613 5.59 -14.95 4.99
CA SER A 613 5.55 -16.15 4.16
C SER A 613 6.82 -17.01 4.24
N SER A 614 7.95 -16.48 4.71
CA SER A 614 9.18 -17.25 4.91
C SER A 614 9.25 -17.91 6.30
N LEU A 615 8.40 -17.50 7.25
CA LEU A 615 8.30 -18.11 8.58
C LEU A 615 7.64 -19.49 8.51
N GLY A 616 8.08 -20.42 9.35
CA GLY A 616 7.40 -21.71 9.55
C GLY A 616 6.05 -21.55 10.27
N VAL A 617 5.16 -22.53 10.10
CA VAL A 617 3.79 -22.56 10.65
C VAL A 617 3.75 -22.29 12.15
N ASP A 618 4.63 -22.93 12.92
CA ASP A 618 4.68 -22.78 14.37
C ASP A 618 5.15 -21.39 14.81
N ALA A 619 6.06 -20.77 14.06
CA ALA A 619 6.50 -19.40 14.30
C ALA A 619 5.35 -18.41 14.05
N ARG A 620 4.62 -18.57 12.93
CA ARG A 620 3.43 -17.77 12.62
C ARG A 620 2.34 -17.93 13.69
N ARG A 621 2.09 -19.17 14.14
CA ARG A 621 1.14 -19.46 15.22
C ARG A 621 1.55 -18.81 16.53
N ALA A 622 2.83 -18.91 16.91
CA ALA A 622 3.36 -18.28 18.12
C ALA A 622 3.27 -16.75 18.05
N ALA A 623 3.56 -16.15 16.90
CA ALA A 623 3.43 -14.71 16.67
C ALA A 623 1.96 -14.25 16.83
N LEU A 624 0.99 -14.93 16.20
CA LEU A 624 -0.44 -14.60 16.35
C LEU A 624 -0.95 -14.76 17.79
N ARG A 625 -0.46 -15.76 18.52
CA ARG A 625 -0.76 -15.91 19.94
C ARG A 625 -0.19 -14.76 20.76
N LYS A 626 1.05 -14.37 20.52
CA LYS A 626 1.70 -13.22 21.19
C LYS A 626 0.96 -11.91 20.89
N LEU A 627 0.52 -11.74 19.64
CA LEU A 627 -0.31 -10.62 19.22
C LEU A 627 -1.63 -10.59 20.01
N SER A 628 -2.32 -11.73 20.13
CA SER A 628 -3.56 -11.83 20.92
C SER A 628 -3.36 -11.37 22.37
N GLU A 629 -2.25 -11.78 22.99
CA GLU A 629 -1.89 -11.36 24.35
C GLU A 629 -1.57 -9.86 24.42
N GLY A 630 -0.87 -9.32 23.41
CA GLY A 630 -0.61 -7.89 23.28
C GLY A 630 -1.88 -7.06 23.18
N ILE A 631 -2.81 -7.46 22.32
CA ILE A 631 -4.11 -6.78 22.13
C ILE A 631 -4.88 -6.74 23.45
N VAL A 632 -5.02 -7.88 24.13
CA VAL A 632 -5.75 -7.95 25.41
C VAL A 632 -5.10 -7.05 26.46
N ARG A 633 -3.77 -7.01 26.54
CA ARG A 633 -3.06 -6.09 27.44
C ARG A 633 -3.39 -4.63 27.14
N LEU A 634 -3.39 -4.20 25.88
CA LEU A 634 -3.72 -2.83 25.49
C LEU A 634 -5.17 -2.46 25.82
N LEU A 635 -6.12 -3.35 25.53
CA LEU A 635 -7.53 -3.14 25.86
C LEU A 635 -7.76 -3.05 27.38
N ASP A 636 -6.91 -3.70 28.18
CA ASP A 636 -7.00 -3.73 29.63
C ASP A 636 -6.37 -2.53 30.34
N ILE A 637 -5.67 -1.64 29.63
CA ILE A 637 -5.10 -0.42 30.22
C ILE A 637 -6.21 0.46 30.77
N ARG A 638 -6.06 0.85 32.05
CA ARG A 638 -7.02 1.70 32.76
C ARG A 638 -6.79 3.16 32.42
N LEU A 639 -7.87 3.93 32.29
CA LEU A 639 -7.76 5.38 32.19
C LEU A 639 -7.42 5.97 33.57
N GLU A 640 -6.37 6.77 33.62
CA GLU A 640 -5.90 7.41 34.84
C GLU A 640 -6.49 8.82 34.97
N GLY A 641 -7.24 9.08 36.04
CA GLY A 641 -7.83 10.40 36.29
C GLY A 641 -8.83 10.38 37.45
N MET A 642 -9.04 11.53 38.13
CA MET A 642 -9.97 11.61 39.27
C MET A 642 -11.39 11.14 38.92
N LYS A 643 -11.90 11.51 37.74
CA LYS A 643 -13.24 11.09 37.27
C LYS A 643 -13.32 9.59 37.00
N ALA A 644 -12.28 8.99 36.44
CA ALA A 644 -12.21 7.55 36.18
C ALA A 644 -12.13 6.73 37.49
N ARG A 645 -11.44 7.26 38.51
CA ARG A 645 -11.32 6.68 39.86
C ARG A 645 -12.61 6.77 40.68
N LEU A 646 -13.39 7.83 40.51
CA LEU A 646 -14.64 8.04 41.26
C LEU A 646 -15.81 7.20 40.73
N LYS A 647 -15.79 6.80 39.46
CA LYS A 647 -16.88 6.06 38.81
C LYS A 647 -17.27 4.74 39.51
N PRO A 648 -16.33 3.84 39.89
CA PRO A 648 -16.67 2.61 40.60
C PRO A 648 -17.20 2.88 42.02
N VAL A 649 -16.67 3.90 42.70
CA VAL A 649 -17.11 4.30 44.05
C VAL A 649 -18.53 4.87 44.00
N ALA A 650 -18.77 5.80 43.08
CA ALA A 650 -20.07 6.43 42.86
C ALA A 650 -21.17 5.44 42.47
N SER A 651 -20.80 4.33 41.82
CA SER A 651 -21.75 3.29 41.42
C SER A 651 -21.85 2.13 42.43
N PHE A 652 -21.32 2.29 43.65
CA PHE A 652 -21.26 1.23 44.67
C PHE A 652 -20.66 -0.09 44.14
N GLY A 653 -19.64 0.01 43.29
CA GLY A 653 -18.97 -1.14 42.67
C GLY A 653 -19.67 -1.74 41.44
N LEU A 654 -20.85 -1.23 41.04
CA LEU A 654 -21.57 -1.70 39.85
C LEU A 654 -20.94 -1.22 38.53
N GLY A 655 -20.19 -0.13 38.56
CA GLY A 655 -19.48 0.43 37.41
C GLY A 655 -18.03 -0.03 37.35
N SER A 656 -17.63 -0.62 36.22
CA SER A 656 -16.22 -0.97 35.98
C SER A 656 -15.34 0.27 35.80
N HIS A 657 -14.07 0.15 36.17
CA HIS A 657 -13.05 1.14 35.85
C HIS A 657 -13.04 1.40 34.33
N PRO A 658 -13.07 2.67 33.88
CA PRO A 658 -12.88 3.00 32.47
C PRO A 658 -11.51 2.49 31.99
N ARG A 659 -11.49 1.95 30.77
CA ARG A 659 -10.29 1.43 30.11
C ARG A 659 -10.12 2.14 28.78
N MET A 660 -8.92 2.14 28.20
CA MET A 660 -8.69 2.85 26.94
C MET A 660 -9.48 2.22 25.78
N GLY A 661 -9.52 0.89 25.65
CA GLY A 661 -10.19 0.23 24.52
C GLY A 661 -11.55 -0.41 24.84
N ASP A 662 -12.55 -0.13 24.00
CA ASP A 662 -13.87 -0.80 23.98
C ASP A 662 -13.92 -1.98 23.00
N GLY A 663 -12.88 -2.17 22.19
CA GLY A 663 -12.81 -3.23 21.20
C GLY A 663 -11.56 -3.11 20.32
N VAL A 664 -11.44 -4.03 19.37
CA VAL A 664 -10.33 -4.08 18.43
C VAL A 664 -10.87 -4.37 17.03
N THR A 665 -10.27 -3.75 16.02
CA THR A 665 -10.53 -3.97 14.61
C THR A 665 -9.26 -4.51 13.97
N LEU A 666 -9.37 -5.68 13.34
CA LEU A 666 -8.25 -6.30 12.63
C LEU A 666 -8.28 -5.88 11.16
N TYR A 667 -7.21 -5.25 10.68
CA TYR A 667 -7.05 -4.87 9.28
C TYR A 667 -5.84 -5.55 8.65
N PHE A 668 -6.05 -6.77 8.15
CA PHE A 668 -5.02 -7.63 7.59
C PHE A 668 -5.11 -7.62 6.06
N ASP A 669 -4.84 -6.45 5.46
CA ASP A 669 -4.86 -6.24 4.01
C ASP A 669 -4.03 -7.31 3.29
N ARG A 670 -4.62 -7.96 2.28
CA ARG A 670 -3.97 -9.01 1.46
C ARG A 670 -3.32 -10.14 2.26
N TYR A 671 -3.96 -10.56 3.35
CA TYR A 671 -3.54 -11.75 4.11
C TYR A 671 -3.41 -12.99 3.19
N PRO A 672 -2.38 -13.84 3.36
CA PRO A 672 -2.18 -15.01 2.50
C PRO A 672 -3.40 -15.93 2.43
N ALA A 673 -3.82 -16.27 1.21
CA ALA A 673 -5.05 -17.02 0.92
C ALA A 673 -4.85 -18.54 0.86
N ASP A 674 -3.67 -19.06 1.22
CA ASP A 674 -3.43 -20.50 1.29
C ASP A 674 -4.16 -21.12 2.49
N ALA A 675 -4.47 -22.43 2.40
CA ALA A 675 -5.31 -23.11 3.38
C ALA A 675 -4.71 -23.11 4.79
N GLU A 676 -3.38 -23.15 4.90
CA GLU A 676 -2.67 -23.13 6.17
C GLU A 676 -2.78 -21.77 6.85
N SER A 677 -2.47 -20.69 6.12
CA SER A 677 -2.61 -19.31 6.62
C SER A 677 -4.05 -19.01 7.02
N MET A 678 -5.04 -19.37 6.19
CA MET A 678 -6.45 -19.19 6.55
C MET A 678 -6.82 -19.97 7.82
N GLY A 679 -6.27 -21.18 8.01
CA GLY A 679 -6.44 -21.96 9.24
C GLY A 679 -5.86 -21.25 10.46
N LEU A 680 -4.63 -20.74 10.36
CA LEU A 680 -3.98 -19.97 11.41
C LEU A 680 -4.76 -18.71 11.80
N PHE A 681 -5.31 -17.99 10.81
CA PHE A 681 -6.14 -16.82 11.08
C PHE A 681 -7.42 -17.18 11.85
N ARG A 682 -8.10 -18.28 11.50
CA ARG A 682 -9.28 -18.76 12.24
C ARG A 682 -8.95 -19.15 13.67
N GLU A 683 -7.85 -19.88 13.88
CA GLU A 683 -7.34 -20.23 15.21
C GLU A 683 -7.07 -18.97 16.05
N PHE A 684 -6.35 -18.01 15.48
CA PHE A 684 -6.03 -16.72 16.09
C PHE A 684 -7.29 -15.94 16.47
N PHE A 685 -8.23 -15.78 15.54
CA PHE A 685 -9.45 -15.02 15.78
C PHE A 685 -10.29 -15.63 16.90
N ALA A 686 -10.42 -16.96 16.92
CA ALA A 686 -11.15 -17.66 17.98
C ALA A 686 -10.46 -17.54 19.35
N ASP A 687 -9.13 -17.65 19.41
CA ASP A 687 -8.35 -17.45 20.65
C ASP A 687 -8.50 -16.01 21.16
N LEU A 688 -8.38 -15.03 20.27
CA LEU A 688 -8.54 -13.62 20.61
C LEU A 688 -9.95 -13.32 21.13
N ALA A 689 -11.00 -13.79 20.45
CA ALA A 689 -12.38 -13.65 20.89
C ALA A 689 -12.57 -14.24 22.30
N LYS A 690 -12.10 -15.46 22.53
CA LYS A 690 -12.17 -16.11 23.85
C LYS A 690 -11.48 -15.28 24.93
N ARG A 691 -10.26 -14.78 24.68
CA ARG A 691 -9.50 -13.99 25.66
C ARG A 691 -10.16 -12.65 25.96
N ILE A 692 -10.69 -11.96 24.95
CA ILE A 692 -11.43 -10.71 25.14
C ILE A 692 -12.70 -10.96 25.98
N ALA A 693 -13.44 -12.04 25.71
CA ALA A 693 -14.67 -12.38 26.42
C ALA A 693 -14.47 -12.62 27.93
N VAL A 694 -13.34 -13.26 28.32
CA VAL A 694 -12.98 -13.51 29.73
C VAL A 694 -12.82 -12.20 30.52
N ASN A 695 -12.21 -11.18 29.91
CA ASN A 695 -11.89 -9.91 30.59
C ASN A 695 -12.98 -8.82 30.42
N GLY A 696 -14.01 -9.07 29.61
CA GLY A 696 -15.18 -8.20 29.51
C GLY A 696 -16.11 -8.50 28.34
N LYS A 697 -17.29 -9.09 28.62
CA LYS A 697 -18.36 -9.42 27.65
C LYS A 697 -18.98 -8.24 26.87
N LYS A 698 -18.48 -7.00 27.06
CA LYS A 698 -18.99 -5.79 26.40
C LYS A 698 -18.08 -5.25 25.29
N ARG A 699 -16.96 -5.94 25.01
CA ARG A 699 -15.99 -5.54 23.99
C ARG A 699 -16.35 -6.08 22.60
N PHE A 700 -15.84 -5.40 21.58
CA PHE A 700 -16.05 -5.78 20.18
C PHE A 700 -14.76 -6.32 19.55
N LEU A 701 -14.91 -7.26 18.63
CA LEU A 701 -13.85 -7.74 17.76
C LEU A 701 -14.36 -7.61 16.32
N ASN A 702 -13.85 -6.62 15.60
CA ASN A 702 -14.23 -6.31 14.23
C ASN A 702 -13.13 -6.76 13.26
N VAL A 703 -13.49 -6.87 11.99
CA VAL A 703 -12.55 -7.12 10.90
C VAL A 703 -12.79 -6.09 9.80
N MET A 704 -11.72 -5.51 9.27
CA MET A 704 -11.76 -4.55 8.17
C MET A 704 -11.13 -5.15 6.92
N PHE A 705 -11.69 -4.81 5.75
CA PHE A 705 -11.19 -5.22 4.43
C PHE A 705 -11.68 -4.26 3.34
N ALA A 706 -11.01 -4.28 2.19
CA ALA A 706 -11.51 -3.58 1.00
C ALA A 706 -12.64 -4.38 0.34
N SER A 707 -13.67 -3.71 -0.18
CA SER A 707 -14.88 -4.37 -0.71
C SER A 707 -14.58 -5.38 -1.84
N ASN A 708 -13.52 -5.15 -2.62
CA ASN A 708 -13.07 -6.03 -3.69
C ASN A 708 -12.38 -7.32 -3.19
N GLU A 709 -11.90 -7.37 -1.95
CA GLU A 709 -11.31 -8.58 -1.34
C GLU A 709 -12.38 -9.59 -0.89
N THR A 710 -13.64 -9.14 -0.77
CA THR A 710 -14.75 -9.99 -0.33
C THR A 710 -14.98 -11.18 -1.26
N GLY A 711 -15.33 -12.31 -0.64
CA GLY A 711 -15.56 -13.56 -1.38
C GLY A 711 -14.29 -14.39 -1.62
N SER A 712 -13.12 -13.95 -1.13
CA SER A 712 -11.84 -14.66 -1.28
C SER A 712 -11.02 -14.68 0.03
N GLY A 713 -10.09 -15.63 0.15
CA GLY A 713 -9.19 -15.74 1.30
C GLY A 713 -9.92 -15.77 2.65
N ILE A 714 -9.37 -15.08 3.66
CA ILE A 714 -10.00 -14.93 4.99
C ILE A 714 -11.32 -14.14 4.96
N TYR A 715 -11.62 -13.47 3.85
CA TYR A 715 -12.84 -12.67 3.63
C TYR A 715 -13.88 -13.39 2.73
N ALA A 716 -13.69 -14.68 2.45
CA ALA A 716 -14.72 -15.51 1.84
C ALA A 716 -15.95 -15.60 2.75
N TYR A 717 -17.16 -15.64 2.18
CA TYR A 717 -18.40 -15.55 2.95
C TYR A 717 -18.55 -16.66 4.00
N SER A 718 -18.14 -17.89 3.68
CA SER A 718 -18.11 -19.00 4.62
C SER A 718 -17.18 -18.73 5.80
N ASN A 719 -16.00 -18.14 5.55
CA ASN A 719 -15.07 -17.76 6.60
C ASN A 719 -15.67 -16.64 7.48
N LEU A 720 -16.25 -15.59 6.88
CA LEU A 720 -16.89 -14.51 7.64
C LEU A 720 -18.02 -15.04 8.55
N SER A 721 -18.84 -15.96 8.04
CA SER A 721 -19.87 -16.63 8.85
C SER A 721 -19.28 -17.42 10.01
N GLU A 722 -18.18 -18.15 9.79
CA GLU A 722 -17.48 -18.89 10.85
C GLU A 722 -16.90 -17.95 11.92
N LEU A 723 -16.35 -16.79 11.53
CA LEU A 723 -15.89 -15.77 12.46
C LEU A 723 -17.05 -15.25 13.32
N MET A 724 -18.21 -14.96 12.72
CA MET A 724 -19.40 -14.54 13.50
C MET A 724 -19.87 -15.62 14.47
N ASP A 725 -19.87 -16.88 14.06
CA ASP A 725 -20.25 -17.99 14.93
C ASP A 725 -19.27 -18.16 16.08
N SER A 726 -17.98 -17.87 15.86
CA SER A 726 -16.97 -17.80 16.91
C SER A 726 -17.28 -16.71 17.93
N LEU A 727 -17.70 -15.52 17.48
CA LEU A 727 -18.13 -14.43 18.36
C LEU A 727 -19.39 -14.80 19.15
N ASP A 728 -20.40 -15.38 18.50
CA ASP A 728 -21.65 -15.79 19.14
C ASP A 728 -21.42 -16.84 20.23
N ARG A 729 -20.52 -17.82 19.99
CA ARG A 729 -20.12 -18.81 21.00
C ARG A 729 -19.54 -18.19 22.26
N GLN A 730 -18.87 -17.04 22.14
CA GLN A 730 -18.31 -16.29 23.26
C GLN A 730 -19.30 -15.24 23.83
N GLY A 731 -20.50 -15.11 23.25
CA GLY A 731 -21.46 -14.06 23.60
C GLY A 731 -20.96 -12.65 23.27
N MET A 732 -20.05 -12.54 22.29
CA MET A 732 -19.46 -11.29 21.83
C MET A 732 -20.19 -10.72 20.61
N LYS A 733 -19.88 -9.47 20.27
CA LYS A 733 -20.35 -8.80 19.05
C LYS A 733 -19.16 -8.31 18.24
N GLY A 734 -19.36 -8.19 16.93
CA GLY A 734 -18.35 -7.70 15.99
C GLY A 734 -18.98 -7.29 14.68
N PHE A 735 -18.27 -6.43 13.96
CA PHE A 735 -18.68 -5.94 12.64
C PHE A 735 -17.60 -6.21 11.59
N PHE A 736 -18.03 -6.29 10.33
CA PHE A 736 -17.18 -6.35 9.16
C PHE A 736 -17.19 -4.98 8.49
N LEU A 737 -16.09 -4.24 8.60
CA LEU A 737 -15.95 -2.89 8.06
C LEU A 737 -15.43 -2.98 6.63
N ALA A 738 -16.31 -2.76 5.65
CA ALA A 738 -16.02 -2.88 4.23
C ALA A 738 -15.68 -1.50 3.64
N LEU A 739 -14.42 -1.27 3.29
CA LEU A 739 -13.97 -0.04 2.62
C LEU A 739 -14.47 -0.06 1.17
N LEU A 740 -15.34 0.88 0.81
CA LEU A 740 -15.94 0.96 -0.52
C LEU A 740 -15.00 1.64 -1.52
N HIS A 741 -14.99 1.11 -2.74
CA HIS A 741 -14.35 1.70 -3.90
C HIS A 741 -15.30 2.68 -4.58
N GLU A 742 -14.75 3.76 -5.13
CA GLU A 742 -15.50 4.65 -6.02
C GLU A 742 -15.69 4.02 -7.41
N PRO A 743 -16.84 4.19 -8.08
CA PRO A 743 -18.03 4.90 -7.60
C PRO A 743 -18.84 4.11 -6.56
N THR A 744 -19.12 4.71 -5.41
CA THR A 744 -19.87 4.05 -4.32
C THR A 744 -21.29 3.63 -4.74
N THR A 745 -21.89 4.32 -5.73
CA THR A 745 -23.21 3.99 -6.31
C THR A 745 -23.30 2.55 -6.78
N ARG A 746 -22.18 2.03 -7.31
CA ARG A 746 -22.05 0.69 -7.87
C ARG A 746 -21.46 -0.28 -6.86
N ASP A 747 -20.36 0.10 -6.21
CA ASP A 747 -19.61 -0.83 -5.37
C ASP A 747 -20.42 -1.39 -4.19
N LYS A 748 -21.24 -0.55 -3.53
CA LYS A 748 -22.15 -1.02 -2.45
C LYS A 748 -23.19 -2.04 -2.92
N LYS A 749 -23.62 -1.93 -4.18
CA LYS A 749 -24.60 -2.85 -4.79
C LYS A 749 -23.92 -4.16 -5.17
N ILE A 750 -22.72 -4.11 -5.76
CA ILE A 750 -21.88 -5.28 -6.04
C ILE A 750 -21.57 -6.03 -4.75
N LEU A 751 -21.15 -5.32 -3.69
CA LEU A 751 -20.88 -5.92 -2.39
C LEU A 751 -22.09 -6.71 -1.88
N ARG A 752 -23.28 -6.09 -1.90
CA ARG A 752 -24.52 -6.76 -1.51
C ARG A 752 -24.81 -7.97 -2.39
N GLU A 753 -24.79 -7.81 -3.71
CA GLU A 753 -25.07 -8.87 -4.67
C GLU A 753 -24.18 -10.09 -4.43
N LYS A 754 -22.87 -9.87 -4.28
CA LYS A 754 -21.93 -10.97 -4.02
C LYS A 754 -22.23 -11.69 -2.70
N ILE A 755 -22.60 -10.96 -1.64
CA ILE A 755 -23.02 -11.56 -0.36
C ILE A 755 -24.30 -12.38 -0.55
N GLU A 756 -25.29 -11.84 -1.27
CA GLU A 756 -26.56 -12.53 -1.50
C GLU A 756 -26.38 -13.79 -2.35
N ASN A 757 -25.46 -13.77 -3.33
CA ASN A 757 -25.11 -14.94 -4.14
C ASN A 757 -24.28 -15.97 -3.36
N GLY A 758 -23.44 -15.51 -2.42
CA GLY A 758 -22.58 -16.36 -1.60
C GLY A 758 -23.24 -16.95 -0.35
N THR A 759 -24.41 -16.46 0.07
CA THR A 759 -25.07 -16.84 1.34
C THR A 759 -26.58 -16.96 1.20
N HIS A 760 -27.21 -17.72 2.11
CA HIS A 760 -28.65 -18.01 2.03
C HIS A 760 -29.39 -17.74 3.35
N GLY A 761 -30.67 -17.35 3.26
CA GLY A 761 -31.61 -17.28 4.39
C GLY A 761 -31.10 -16.50 5.62
N ARG A 762 -30.96 -17.21 6.75
CA ARG A 762 -30.55 -16.61 8.04
C ARG A 762 -29.11 -16.09 8.01
N GLU A 763 -28.21 -16.84 7.37
CA GLU A 763 -26.79 -16.48 7.26
C GLU A 763 -26.64 -15.16 6.51
N ARG A 764 -27.30 -15.03 5.35
CA ARG A 764 -27.37 -13.79 4.56
C ARG A 764 -27.82 -12.60 5.40
N LYS A 765 -28.95 -12.76 6.12
CA LYS A 765 -29.47 -11.70 7.00
C LYS A 765 -28.47 -11.33 8.09
N LYS A 766 -27.84 -12.32 8.73
CA LYS A 766 -26.86 -12.11 9.81
C LYS A 766 -25.65 -11.35 9.27
N LEU A 767 -25.07 -11.81 8.16
CA LEU A 767 -23.87 -11.20 7.57
C LEU A 767 -24.14 -9.75 7.11
N LEU A 768 -25.22 -9.51 6.35
CA LEU A 768 -25.58 -8.16 5.90
C LEU A 768 -25.76 -7.18 7.07
N ARG A 769 -26.38 -7.62 8.17
CA ARG A 769 -26.61 -6.77 9.36
C ARG A 769 -25.37 -6.58 10.24
N ASN A 770 -24.29 -7.30 9.95
CA ASN A 770 -23.00 -7.16 10.61
C ASN A 770 -21.93 -6.51 9.72
N ILE A 771 -22.22 -6.26 8.43
CA ILE A 771 -21.36 -5.46 7.56
C ILE A 771 -21.68 -3.97 7.72
N VAL A 772 -20.65 -3.15 7.80
CA VAL A 772 -20.75 -1.68 7.81
C VAL A 772 -19.93 -1.18 6.63
N THR A 773 -20.55 -0.41 5.74
CA THR A 773 -19.86 0.18 4.59
C THR A 773 -19.13 1.43 5.01
N VAL A 774 -17.85 1.54 4.65
CA VAL A 774 -16.98 2.67 5.01
C VAL A 774 -16.58 3.41 3.74
N LEU A 775 -16.71 4.74 3.74
CA LEU A 775 -16.44 5.57 2.57
C LEU A 775 -15.52 6.75 2.88
N SER A 776 -14.74 7.15 1.87
CA SER A 776 -14.00 8.40 1.84
C SER A 776 -14.81 9.42 1.04
N PHE A 777 -15.38 10.43 1.70
CA PHE A 777 -16.21 11.42 1.02
C PHE A 777 -15.39 12.59 0.49
N ASP A 778 -15.68 12.99 -0.74
CA ASP A 778 -14.97 14.04 -1.48
C ASP A 778 -15.52 15.46 -1.28
N GLY A 779 -16.68 15.59 -0.64
CA GLY A 779 -17.33 16.87 -0.40
C GLY A 779 -18.20 17.42 -1.54
N HIS A 780 -18.35 16.70 -2.67
CA HIS A 780 -18.98 17.24 -3.87
C HIS A 780 -20.39 16.69 -4.14
N ASP A 781 -20.60 15.37 -4.07
CA ASP A 781 -21.88 14.77 -4.47
C ASP A 781 -22.79 14.45 -3.28
N LYS A 782 -23.61 15.45 -2.90
CA LYS A 782 -24.61 15.29 -1.83
C LYS A 782 -25.66 14.23 -2.15
N ALA A 783 -26.07 14.10 -3.41
CA ALA A 783 -27.13 13.18 -3.79
C ALA A 783 -26.64 11.75 -3.63
N GLN A 784 -25.42 11.48 -4.08
CA GLN A 784 -24.74 10.21 -3.88
C GLN A 784 -24.56 9.88 -2.40
N LEU A 785 -24.10 10.84 -1.59
CA LEU A 785 -23.94 10.64 -0.15
C LEU A 785 -25.26 10.30 0.57
N VAL A 786 -26.37 10.95 0.19
CA VAL A 786 -27.70 10.64 0.72
C VAL A 786 -28.12 9.22 0.33
N ASP A 787 -27.92 8.84 -0.93
CA ASP A 787 -28.20 7.48 -1.43
C ASP A 787 -27.34 6.43 -0.71
N ASP A 788 -26.05 6.72 -0.46
CA ASP A 788 -25.16 5.85 0.33
C ASP A 788 -25.65 5.66 1.76
N ALA A 789 -26.04 6.75 2.44
CA ALA A 789 -26.53 6.69 3.82
C ALA A 789 -27.84 5.91 3.95
N ILE A 790 -28.82 6.15 3.07
CA ILE A 790 -30.10 5.44 3.06
C ILE A 790 -29.85 3.95 2.75
N TYR A 791 -29.09 3.66 1.69
CA TYR A 791 -28.81 2.30 1.29
C TYR A 791 -28.07 1.52 2.38
N ALA A 792 -27.11 2.14 3.07
CA ALA A 792 -26.38 1.54 4.18
C ALA A 792 -27.28 1.25 5.38
N GLY A 793 -28.15 2.19 5.75
CA GLY A 793 -29.11 2.00 6.84
C GLY A 793 -30.10 0.86 6.59
N ASP A 794 -30.59 0.72 5.36
CA ASP A 794 -31.61 -0.27 5.03
C ASP A 794 -31.05 -1.66 4.75
N ASN A 795 -29.87 -1.76 4.15
CA ASN A 795 -29.34 -3.03 3.62
C ASN A 795 -28.17 -3.60 4.40
N PHE A 796 -27.47 -2.76 5.15
CA PHE A 796 -26.30 -3.16 5.93
C PHE A 796 -26.55 -2.94 7.44
N GLY A 797 -25.52 -3.16 8.26
CA GLY A 797 -25.51 -2.87 9.69
C GLY A 797 -25.26 -1.40 10.03
N GLY A 798 -24.81 -0.60 9.07
CA GLY A 798 -24.52 0.82 9.24
C GLY A 798 -23.57 1.39 8.21
N ILE A 799 -23.10 2.61 8.49
CA ILE A 799 -22.19 3.39 7.65
C ILE A 799 -20.94 3.82 8.45
N GLY A 800 -19.82 4.00 7.78
CA GLY A 800 -18.60 4.53 8.35
C GLY A 800 -17.92 5.53 7.43
N PHE A 801 -17.07 6.37 7.99
CA PHE A 801 -16.36 7.42 7.23
C PHE A 801 -14.86 7.39 7.51
N TRP A 802 -14.08 7.50 6.45
CA TRP A 802 -12.63 7.67 6.48
C TRP A 802 -12.21 8.99 5.82
N PRO A 803 -11.53 9.90 6.55
CA PRO A 803 -11.53 9.99 8.00
C PRO A 803 -12.94 10.31 8.53
N MET A 804 -13.11 10.28 9.85
CA MET A 804 -14.38 10.68 10.47
C MET A 804 -14.71 12.16 10.20
N PRO A 805 -16.00 12.52 10.04
CA PRO A 805 -16.40 13.89 9.77
C PRO A 805 -16.31 14.79 11.01
N TYR A 806 -15.90 16.04 10.82
CA TYR A 806 -15.92 17.10 11.85
C TYR A 806 -17.08 18.08 11.61
N ARG A 807 -17.37 18.99 12.54
CA ARG A 807 -18.39 20.05 12.32
C ARG A 807 -17.84 21.27 11.59
N GLU A 808 -16.61 21.64 11.89
CA GLU A 808 -15.89 22.77 11.29
C GLU A 808 -14.63 22.24 10.61
N GLY A 809 -14.81 21.25 9.71
CA GLY A 809 -13.71 20.54 9.05
C GLY A 809 -13.56 20.85 7.55
N LYS A 810 -12.98 19.91 6.81
CA LYS A 810 -12.71 20.04 5.37
C LYS A 810 -14.02 20.12 4.56
N SER A 811 -13.93 20.46 3.28
CA SER A 811 -15.07 20.44 2.34
C SER A 811 -15.89 19.14 2.47
N GLY A 812 -17.20 19.23 2.75
CA GLY A 812 -18.10 18.07 2.82
C GLY A 812 -18.52 17.61 4.22
N ASP A 813 -17.79 17.99 5.27
CA ASP A 813 -18.00 17.52 6.64
C ASP A 813 -19.37 17.91 7.23
N GLU A 814 -19.80 19.16 7.00
CA GLU A 814 -21.14 19.63 7.38
C GLU A 814 -22.24 18.83 6.67
N MET A 815 -22.00 18.49 5.39
CA MET A 815 -22.92 17.72 4.58
C MET A 815 -23.09 16.30 5.13
N VAL A 816 -21.98 15.64 5.47
CA VAL A 816 -22.00 14.31 6.11
C VAL A 816 -22.77 14.34 7.42
N ASN A 817 -22.50 15.32 8.29
CA ASN A 817 -23.23 15.43 9.55
C ASN A 817 -24.74 15.63 9.35
N GLY A 818 -25.15 16.50 8.42
CA GLY A 818 -26.57 16.72 8.12
C GLY A 818 -27.26 15.47 7.56
N VAL A 819 -26.56 14.67 6.74
CA VAL A 819 -27.07 13.40 6.21
C VAL A 819 -27.18 12.34 7.33
N LEU A 820 -26.18 12.25 8.21
CA LEU A 820 -26.20 11.32 9.34
C LEU A 820 -27.33 11.65 10.32
N GLU A 821 -27.48 12.92 10.70
CA GLU A 821 -28.55 13.35 11.60
C GLU A 821 -29.93 13.05 11.01
N LYS A 822 -30.14 13.31 9.71
CA LYS A 822 -31.42 13.08 9.05
C LYS A 822 -31.80 11.60 8.93
N ASN A 823 -30.83 10.73 8.65
CA ASN A 823 -31.11 9.34 8.27
C ASN A 823 -30.89 8.34 9.43
N PHE A 824 -30.04 8.65 10.41
CA PHE A 824 -29.73 7.72 11.51
C PHE A 824 -30.37 8.09 12.86
N LEU A 825 -30.79 9.35 13.06
CA LEU A 825 -31.57 9.71 14.25
C LEU A 825 -33.04 9.36 14.05
N VAL A 826 -33.60 8.58 14.98
CA VAL A 826 -35.02 8.20 14.93
C VAL A 826 -35.91 9.39 15.31
N PRO A 827 -36.88 9.80 14.47
CA PRO A 827 -37.82 10.90 14.77
C PRO A 827 -38.72 10.57 15.97
N GLY A 828 -39.07 11.58 16.78
CA GLY A 828 -40.11 11.45 17.83
C GLY A 828 -39.64 10.98 19.21
N SER A 829 -38.34 10.79 19.45
CA SER A 829 -37.84 10.68 20.82
C SER A 829 -37.92 12.05 21.51
N ILE A 830 -38.56 12.14 22.67
CA ILE A 830 -38.73 13.38 23.47
C ILE A 830 -37.37 14.10 23.73
N ALA A 831 -36.25 13.39 23.66
CA ALA A 831 -34.89 13.92 23.85
C ALA A 831 -34.22 14.57 22.61
N SER A 832 -34.93 14.85 21.49
CA SER A 832 -34.29 15.29 20.23
C SER A 832 -33.93 16.76 20.09
N LYS A 833 -34.34 17.62 21.02
CA LYS A 833 -33.97 19.05 20.99
C LYS A 833 -33.72 19.69 22.35
N ASP A 834 -33.80 18.96 23.46
CA ASP A 834 -33.70 19.59 24.78
C ASP A 834 -32.26 19.92 25.16
N ASP A 835 -31.98 21.23 25.28
CA ASP A 835 -30.73 21.79 25.81
C ASP A 835 -30.35 21.21 27.18
N ILE A 836 -31.33 20.72 27.93
CA ILE A 836 -31.14 20.05 29.22
C ILE A 836 -30.35 18.75 29.04
N CYS A 837 -30.75 17.86 28.12
CA CYS A 837 -30.05 16.60 27.92
C CYS A 837 -28.65 16.79 27.35
N ARG A 838 -28.45 17.87 26.59
CA ARG A 838 -27.17 18.31 26.05
C ARG A 838 -26.15 18.61 27.14
N TYR A 839 -26.61 19.16 28.27
CA TYR A 839 -25.77 19.40 29.44
C TYR A 839 -25.65 18.16 30.36
N ILE A 840 -26.77 17.47 30.62
CA ILE A 840 -26.83 16.38 31.59
C ILE A 840 -26.03 15.18 31.11
N CYS A 841 -26.11 14.80 29.84
CA CYS A 841 -25.48 13.56 29.41
C CYS A 841 -23.95 13.53 29.51
N PRO A 842 -23.21 14.56 29.05
CA PRO A 842 -21.76 14.64 29.23
C PRO A 842 -21.35 14.68 30.72
N ASN A 843 -22.23 15.20 31.57
CA ASN A 843 -22.01 15.33 33.01
C ASN A 843 -22.73 14.27 33.85
N ARG A 844 -23.27 13.20 33.24
CA ARG A 844 -24.22 12.26 33.88
C ARG A 844 -23.73 11.67 35.20
N TRP A 845 -22.43 11.45 35.35
CA TRP A 845 -21.87 10.91 36.58
C TRP A 845 -22.02 11.84 37.77
N PHE A 846 -21.95 13.16 37.56
CA PHE A 846 -22.27 14.13 38.61
C PHE A 846 -23.73 14.01 39.04
N PHE A 847 -24.66 13.96 38.08
CA PHE A 847 -26.10 13.81 38.34
C PHE A 847 -26.41 12.49 39.06
N ARG A 848 -25.74 11.39 38.68
CA ARG A 848 -25.86 10.09 39.37
C ARG A 848 -25.38 10.17 40.82
N ILE A 849 -24.21 10.75 41.07
CA ILE A 849 -23.68 10.91 42.44
C ILE A 849 -24.66 11.70 43.31
N VAL A 850 -25.17 12.83 42.80
CA VAL A 850 -26.15 13.64 43.54
C VAL A 850 -27.43 12.83 43.80
N TRP A 851 -27.92 12.10 42.81
CA TRP A 851 -29.09 11.23 42.95
C TRP A 851 -28.87 10.11 43.98
N ASP A 852 -27.72 9.44 43.96
CA ASP A 852 -27.34 8.38 44.89
C ASP A 852 -27.22 8.90 46.33
N LEU A 853 -26.66 10.10 46.52
CA LEU A 853 -26.59 10.76 47.83
C LEU A 853 -27.99 11.12 48.36
N LEU A 854 -28.88 11.61 47.49
CA LEU A 854 -30.27 11.89 47.84
C LEU A 854 -31.02 10.59 48.20
N LEU A 855 -30.77 9.50 47.49
CA LEU A 855 -31.33 8.19 47.79
C LEU A 855 -30.89 7.68 49.17
N ILE A 856 -29.58 7.76 49.47
CA ILE A 856 -29.05 7.40 50.79
C ILE A 856 -29.67 8.27 51.87
N ALA A 857 -29.78 9.58 51.65
CA ALA A 857 -30.37 10.50 52.61
C ALA A 857 -31.86 10.21 52.83
N LEU A 858 -32.62 9.82 51.80
CA LEU A 858 -34.02 9.38 51.91
C LEU A 858 -34.15 8.10 52.73
N ILE A 859 -33.34 7.08 52.42
CA ILE A 859 -33.34 5.80 53.16
C ILE A 859 -32.95 6.04 54.61
N GLY A 860 -31.88 6.80 54.85
CA GLY A 860 -31.43 7.17 56.19
C GLY A 860 -32.49 7.95 56.98
N SER A 861 -33.15 8.91 56.33
CA SER A 861 -34.26 9.65 56.94
C SER A 861 -35.43 8.75 57.30
N GLY A 862 -35.77 7.77 56.46
CA GLY A 862 -36.81 6.77 56.75
C GLY A 862 -36.47 5.91 57.96
N ILE A 863 -35.21 5.43 58.04
CA ILE A 863 -34.73 4.67 59.20
C ILE A 863 -34.79 5.54 60.47
N LEU A 864 -34.32 6.78 60.40
CA LEU A 864 -34.35 7.70 61.54
C LEU A 864 -35.79 8.03 61.98
N TYR A 865 -36.70 8.23 61.03
CA TYR A 865 -38.12 8.50 61.29
C TYR A 865 -38.80 7.35 62.04
N VAL A 866 -38.44 6.10 61.71
CA VAL A 866 -38.97 4.91 62.39
C VAL A 866 -38.32 4.73 63.77
N ARG A 867 -37.01 4.94 63.88
CA ARG A 867 -36.22 4.62 65.09
C ARG A 867 -36.22 5.72 66.16
N PHE A 868 -36.39 6.99 65.79
CA PHE A 868 -36.23 8.12 66.70
C PHE A 868 -37.44 9.07 66.67
N CYS A 869 -38.19 9.14 67.78
CA CYS A 869 -39.37 10.00 67.91
C CYS A 869 -39.06 11.49 67.73
N ALA A 870 -37.88 11.95 68.18
CA ALA A 870 -37.46 13.35 68.02
C ALA A 870 -37.29 13.74 66.55
N PHE A 871 -36.74 12.84 65.73
CA PHE A 871 -36.59 13.07 64.29
C PHE A 871 -37.94 13.05 63.57
N ARG A 872 -38.86 12.17 64.00
CA ARG A 872 -40.24 12.13 63.50
C ARG A 872 -40.95 13.48 63.71
N SER A 873 -40.89 14.02 64.92
CA SER A 873 -41.47 15.32 65.26
C SER A 873 -40.85 16.45 64.41
N LEU A 874 -39.53 16.42 64.18
CA LEU A 874 -38.84 17.40 63.33
C LEU A 874 -39.30 17.33 61.86
N VAL A 875 -39.42 16.12 61.30
CA VAL A 875 -39.90 15.93 59.91
C VAL A 875 -41.34 16.39 59.78
N GLU A 876 -42.21 16.11 60.75
CA GLU A 876 -43.60 16.57 60.75
C GLU A 876 -43.70 18.09 60.85
N ALA A 877 -42.94 18.73 61.74
CA ALA A 877 -42.90 20.19 61.88
C ALA A 877 -42.40 20.91 60.61
N HIS A 878 -41.55 20.26 59.83
CA HIS A 878 -40.92 20.81 58.63
C HIS A 878 -41.22 20.01 57.35
N PHE A 879 -42.35 19.31 57.30
CA PHE A 879 -42.67 18.36 56.23
C PHE A 879 -42.55 18.96 54.83
N ILE A 880 -43.05 20.17 54.61
CA ILE A 880 -42.95 20.86 53.31
C ILE A 880 -41.49 21.11 52.93
N ARG A 881 -40.64 21.51 53.88
CA ARG A 881 -39.19 21.72 53.63
C ARG A 881 -38.51 20.38 53.32
N PHE A 882 -38.88 19.32 54.04
CA PHE A 882 -38.36 17.97 53.77
C PHE A 882 -38.72 17.49 52.36
N ILE A 883 -39.98 17.64 51.94
CA ILE A 883 -40.41 17.31 50.57
C ILE A 883 -39.66 18.17 49.54
N ALA A 884 -39.59 19.50 49.75
CA ALA A 884 -39.00 20.43 48.79
C ALA A 884 -37.48 20.26 48.59
N PHE A 885 -36.73 19.92 49.64
CA PHE A 885 -35.26 19.82 49.57
C PHE A 885 -34.73 18.41 49.38
N LEU A 886 -35.53 17.37 49.67
CA LEU A 886 -35.06 15.98 49.58
C LEU A 886 -35.84 15.17 48.55
N VAL A 887 -37.17 15.13 48.67
CA VAL A 887 -38.02 14.27 47.81
C VAL A 887 -38.11 14.82 46.39
N VAL A 888 -38.43 16.12 46.22
CA VAL A 888 -38.58 16.73 44.90
C VAL A 888 -37.27 16.69 44.11
N PRO A 889 -36.10 17.11 44.66
CA PRO A 889 -34.83 17.00 43.94
C PRO A 889 -34.51 15.56 43.54
N PHE A 890 -34.73 14.58 44.43
CA PHE A 890 -34.50 13.16 44.10
C PHE A 890 -35.26 12.74 42.83
N PHE A 891 -36.55 13.06 42.73
CA PHE A 891 -37.34 12.71 41.55
C PHE A 891 -36.97 13.53 40.32
N LEU A 892 -36.62 14.81 40.47
CA LEU A 892 -36.13 15.62 39.34
C LEU A 892 -34.83 15.05 38.77
N PHE A 893 -33.85 14.71 39.61
CA PHE A 893 -32.61 14.07 39.19
C PHE A 893 -32.86 12.67 38.59
N MET A 894 -33.78 11.89 39.16
CA MET A 894 -34.19 10.59 38.63
C MET A 894 -34.75 10.73 37.21
N LEU A 895 -35.69 11.66 36.99
CA LEU A 895 -36.29 11.90 35.68
C LEU A 895 -35.25 12.39 34.67
N ALA A 896 -34.42 13.33 35.09
CA ALA A 896 -33.37 13.87 34.25
C ALA A 896 -32.38 12.78 33.79
N LEU A 897 -31.99 11.87 34.69
CA LEU A 897 -31.18 10.70 34.35
C LEU A 897 -31.96 9.71 33.47
N LEU A 898 -33.22 9.42 33.77
CA LEU A 898 -34.04 8.47 33.01
C LEU A 898 -34.22 8.89 31.54
N PHE A 899 -34.33 10.19 31.27
CA PHE A 899 -34.51 10.71 29.90
C PHE A 899 -33.21 11.08 29.20
N CYS A 900 -32.19 11.57 29.93
CA CYS A 900 -30.96 12.08 29.33
C CYS A 900 -29.74 11.16 29.47
N ASP A 901 -29.80 10.11 30.31
CA ASP A 901 -28.73 9.12 30.42
C ASP A 901 -28.93 7.96 29.42
N PRO A 902 -28.02 7.75 28.46
CA PRO A 902 -28.13 6.69 27.46
C PRO A 902 -28.23 5.28 28.08
N PHE A 903 -27.76 5.10 29.32
CA PHE A 903 -27.86 3.81 30.02
C PHE A 903 -29.30 3.48 30.43
N TRP A 904 -30.12 4.48 30.75
CA TRP A 904 -31.51 4.30 31.22
C TRP A 904 -32.55 4.49 30.11
N GLU A 905 -32.12 4.81 28.89
CA GLU A 905 -32.99 5.03 27.72
C GLU A 905 -33.90 3.81 27.42
N SER A 906 -33.41 2.60 27.64
CA SER A 906 -34.23 1.39 27.47
C SER A 906 -35.31 1.24 28.55
N THR A 907 -35.02 1.73 29.76
CA THR A 907 -35.92 1.70 30.92
C THR A 907 -36.96 2.82 30.86
N SER A 908 -36.67 3.95 30.20
CA SER A 908 -37.63 5.05 30.10
C SER A 908 -38.78 4.77 29.12
N LYS A 909 -38.55 3.92 28.11
CA LYS A 909 -39.55 3.53 27.10
C LYS A 909 -40.63 2.66 27.74
N GLY A 910 -41.87 3.18 27.77
CA GLY A 910 -43.05 2.47 28.28
C GLY A 910 -43.41 2.75 29.75
N ASN A 911 -42.55 3.43 30.51
CA ASN A 911 -42.75 3.69 31.95
C ASN A 911 -43.35 5.08 32.28
N GLY A 912 -43.82 5.82 31.27
CA GLY A 912 -44.50 7.11 31.45
C GLY A 912 -45.66 7.09 32.46
N PRO A 913 -46.56 6.08 32.45
CA PRO A 913 -47.62 5.97 33.44
C PRO A 913 -47.13 5.81 34.88
N LEU A 914 -46.05 5.06 35.10
CA LEU A 914 -45.46 4.88 36.43
C LEU A 914 -44.87 6.20 36.96
N ILE A 915 -44.23 6.97 36.09
CA ILE A 915 -43.69 8.30 36.41
C ILE A 915 -44.83 9.25 36.83
N LEU A 916 -45.93 9.28 36.08
CA LEU A 916 -47.10 10.10 36.39
C LEU A 916 -47.78 9.68 37.69
N MET A 917 -47.86 8.38 37.97
CA MET A 917 -48.39 7.86 39.23
C MET A 917 -47.56 8.37 40.42
N ILE A 918 -46.22 8.26 40.35
CA ILE A 918 -45.31 8.71 41.41
C ILE A 918 -45.48 10.21 41.67
N LEU A 919 -45.54 11.04 40.61
CA LEU A 919 -45.77 12.48 40.75
C LEU A 919 -47.15 12.77 41.37
N GLY A 920 -48.18 12.02 40.97
CA GLY A 920 -49.53 12.12 41.54
C GLY A 920 -49.57 11.82 43.05
N VAL A 921 -48.85 10.78 43.49
CA VAL A 921 -48.74 10.42 44.92
C VAL A 921 -48.07 11.54 45.73
N ILE A 922 -47.03 12.18 45.19
CA ILE A 922 -46.35 13.30 45.86
C ILE A 922 -47.29 14.50 46.00
N VAL A 923 -47.98 14.86 44.91
CA VAL A 923 -48.95 15.98 44.92
C VAL A 923 -50.08 15.70 45.91
N TYR A 924 -50.62 14.48 45.91
CA TYR A 924 -51.66 14.06 46.85
C TYR A 924 -51.17 14.13 48.30
N ALA A 925 -49.97 13.64 48.59
CA ALA A 925 -49.39 13.68 49.94
C ALA A 925 -49.21 15.12 50.45
N VAL A 926 -48.76 16.05 49.60
CA VAL A 926 -48.61 17.47 49.94
C VAL A 926 -49.97 18.13 50.15
N TRP A 927 -50.95 17.85 49.28
CA TRP A 927 -52.31 18.36 49.41
C TRP A 927 -52.96 17.89 50.71
N ARG A 928 -52.90 16.58 51.00
CA ARG A 928 -53.48 15.98 52.20
C ARG A 928 -52.82 16.48 53.49
N TYR A 929 -51.49 16.65 53.48
CA TYR A 929 -50.78 17.24 54.62
C TYR A 929 -51.26 18.68 54.92
N ARG A 930 -51.45 19.49 53.87
CA ARG A 930 -51.97 20.87 54.02
C ARG A 930 -53.39 20.90 54.55
N GLU A 931 -54.24 19.98 54.08
CA GLU A 931 -55.62 19.87 54.54
C GLU A 931 -55.69 19.48 56.02
N ASN A 932 -55.01 18.42 56.43
CA ASN A 932 -54.95 18.00 57.84
C ASN A 932 -54.43 19.11 58.78
N ARG A 933 -53.50 19.95 58.30
CA ARG A 933 -52.99 21.07 59.11
C ARG A 933 -54.00 22.19 59.24
N LYS A 934 -54.76 22.48 58.18
CA LYS A 934 -55.89 23.43 58.24
C LYS A 934 -56.98 22.94 59.18
N GLU A 935 -57.26 21.64 59.20
CA GLU A 935 -58.22 21.03 60.12
C GLU A 935 -57.75 21.08 61.58
N ALA A 936 -56.44 20.94 61.84
CA ALA A 936 -55.85 21.05 63.17
C ALA A 936 -55.74 22.51 63.70
N ASP A 937 -55.80 23.50 62.81
CA ASP A 937 -55.79 24.93 63.14
C ASP A 937 -57.22 25.52 63.26
N LEU A 938 -58.28 24.72 63.06
CA LEU A 938 -59.66 25.10 63.38
C LEU A 938 -59.90 24.97 64.89
N PRO A 939 -60.51 25.97 65.56
CA PRO A 939 -60.63 26.04 67.02
C PRO A 939 -61.53 24.96 67.64
#